data_AF-A0A6L7PD73-F1
#
_entry.id   AF-A0A6L7PD73-F1
#
_cell.length_a   1.000
_cell.length_b   1.000
_cell.length_c   1.000
_cell.angle_alpha   90.00
_cell.angle_beta   90.00
_cell.angle_gamma   90.00
#
_symmetry.space_group_name_H-M   'P 1'
#
loop_
_entity.id
_entity.type
_entity.pdbx_description
1 polymer ?
#
loop_
_entity_poly.entity_id
_entity_poly.type
_entity_poly.pdbx_seq_one_letter_code
_entity_poly.pdbx_strand_id
1 'polypeptide(L)'
;MPPPDALDADSIAAQLGTAYTAIDPGERARHPALIAEIRQPGDIAGEALRLAGGAHAVTVVAADVPGALSLIAGALTAHGFDIETGDLFMVRRPVAQRTTPRGGRFAPPRGRPGTPAARPMPSRGASQPAELLLDRFVVRGTADADPWDAIRPDLQRAFTLLAAGDAEGAQTLIIEGIGRTLPRGETPARAIEPVAIEIDTTSDPDATVLTIAGVDERGFLFEFANALAMLQVSIRRAEVRTVDAASHDRFWVTTRDGSKLDDPARLEELRVVAVLIRQFTQLLPLAPDPGQALRQFGALARSMLAFGERRDAIAELADERVLETLAAALGVSRYLWEDFLRFQHENLFPVLTDRPAMDAGKQVEQLQEELRAAGPPDVDTLNAFKDRELFRIDLRHISGRTGFVDFSHELSDLAEVVVGEAAAQTERALRVRHGSPRLTSGAPCRWTIAALGKFGGREIGFASDLELLTVYEGQGETDGTEPIPNAAYFEDFVRGVRDAIHAPREGIFELDLRLRPHGDNSSLANSIDQCRAYYAVRGEAMQFERMALVRLRRVAGDVGLGRTLEALRDAFVYSGAPLDIPGLLHMRERQAGELVAEGSRNAKHSSGGLVDIEYFVQTLQIVAGATEPSVRTPNTLDAIAALAETGHIGYDDAVKLPEAYSFLRRLIGALRVVRGNARDLTIPPVGSREFEYLSRRLFYETPEALATAIDVRMEYAASLWRQLPVE
;
A
#
# COMPACT_ATOMS: atom_id res chain seq x y z
N MET A 1 4.82 47.72 -33.69
CA MET A 1 3.64 47.89 -32.82
C MET A 1 3.35 46.56 -32.19
N PRO A 2 3.25 46.45 -30.85
CA PRO A 2 2.77 45.23 -30.24
C PRO A 2 1.31 45.00 -30.67
N PRO A 3 0.83 43.75 -30.73
CA PRO A 3 -0.56 43.47 -31.08
C PRO A 3 -1.51 44.19 -30.10
N PRO A 4 -2.70 44.62 -30.55
CA PRO A 4 -3.64 45.42 -29.77
C PRO A 4 -4.21 44.73 -28.50
N ASP A 5 -3.85 43.47 -28.26
CA ASP A 5 -4.24 42.67 -27.09
C ASP A 5 -3.08 42.42 -26.10
N ALA A 6 -1.92 43.06 -26.28
CA ALA A 6 -0.76 42.89 -25.41
C ALA A 6 -0.90 43.72 -24.12
N LEU A 7 -0.92 43.05 -22.97
CA LEU A 7 -0.84 43.68 -21.66
C LEU A 7 0.54 44.34 -21.49
N ASP A 8 0.58 45.66 -21.36
CA ASP A 8 1.80 46.39 -21.02
C ASP A 8 2.02 46.45 -19.49
N ALA A 9 3.21 46.87 -19.07
CA ALA A 9 3.59 46.89 -17.65
C ALA A 9 2.68 47.78 -16.79
N ASP A 10 2.16 48.88 -17.36
CA ASP A 10 1.28 49.82 -16.67
C ASP A 10 -0.13 49.22 -16.50
N SER A 11 -0.66 48.53 -17.51
CA SER A 11 -1.92 47.80 -17.43
C SER A 11 -1.86 46.68 -16.39
N ILE A 12 -0.76 45.94 -16.34
CA ILE A 12 -0.54 44.90 -15.32
C ILE A 12 -0.47 45.53 -13.93
N ALA A 13 0.27 46.62 -13.75
CA ALA A 13 0.36 47.31 -12.46
C ALA A 13 -0.99 47.86 -11.99
N ALA A 14 -1.81 48.37 -12.90
CA ALA A 14 -3.16 48.83 -12.59
C ALA A 14 -4.08 47.68 -12.15
N GLN A 15 -3.93 46.47 -12.70
CA GLN A 15 -4.70 45.30 -12.27
C GLN A 15 -4.25 44.77 -10.90
N LEU A 16 -2.94 44.71 -10.65
CA LEU A 16 -2.35 44.01 -9.51
C LEU A 16 -2.11 44.89 -8.27
N GLY A 17 -2.21 46.21 -8.43
CA GLY A 17 -2.22 47.17 -7.32
C GLY A 17 -0.86 47.39 -6.65
N THR A 18 -0.91 47.80 -5.38
CA THR A 18 0.24 48.31 -4.63
C THR A 18 1.30 47.26 -4.32
N ALA A 19 0.89 46.03 -4.02
CA ALA A 19 1.81 44.92 -3.75
C ALA A 19 2.71 44.61 -4.95
N TYR A 20 2.14 44.56 -6.15
CA TYR A 20 2.91 44.39 -7.38
C TYR A 20 3.80 45.61 -7.68
N THR A 21 3.30 46.82 -7.43
CA THR A 21 4.05 48.06 -7.71
C THR A 21 5.32 48.20 -6.85
N ALA A 22 5.40 47.48 -5.73
CA ALA A 22 6.59 47.42 -4.87
C ALA A 22 7.74 46.56 -5.44
N ILE A 23 7.49 45.74 -6.47
CA ILE A 23 8.53 44.94 -7.16
C ILE A 23 9.46 45.87 -7.96
N ASP A 24 10.74 45.49 -8.03
CA ASP A 24 11.77 46.22 -8.77
C ASP A 24 11.30 46.59 -10.19
N PRO A 25 11.43 47.86 -10.62
CA PRO A 25 10.97 48.29 -11.93
C PRO A 25 11.62 47.54 -13.10
N GLY A 26 12.89 47.13 -12.97
CA GLY A 26 13.61 46.37 -14.00
C GLY A 26 13.09 44.94 -14.13
N GLU A 27 12.67 44.34 -13.02
CA GLU A 27 11.95 43.06 -12.99
C GLU A 27 10.56 43.19 -13.64
N ARG A 28 9.74 44.16 -13.22
CA ARG A 28 8.41 44.38 -13.79
C ARG A 28 8.39 44.63 -15.28
N ALA A 29 9.44 45.23 -15.84
CA ALA A 29 9.57 45.47 -17.27
C ALA A 29 9.64 44.18 -18.11
N ARG A 30 9.99 43.03 -17.52
CA ARG A 30 10.08 41.73 -18.20
C ARG A 30 8.78 40.94 -18.21
N HIS A 31 7.88 41.18 -17.26
CA HIS A 31 6.63 40.43 -17.11
C HIS A 31 5.72 40.44 -18.36
N PRO A 32 5.57 41.54 -19.13
CA PRO A 32 4.81 41.51 -20.38
C PRO A 32 5.32 40.48 -21.40
N ALA A 33 6.65 40.27 -21.46
CA ALA A 33 7.25 39.30 -22.36
C ALA A 33 6.94 37.86 -21.92
N LEU A 34 7.09 37.56 -20.62
CA LEU A 34 6.76 36.26 -20.04
C LEU A 34 5.27 35.93 -20.24
N ILE A 35 4.38 36.89 -20.03
CA ILE A 35 2.94 36.73 -20.29
C ILE A 35 2.69 36.39 -21.75
N ALA A 36 3.37 37.04 -22.69
CA ALA A 36 3.17 36.80 -24.12
C ALA A 36 3.58 35.38 -24.59
N GLU A 37 4.39 34.67 -23.81
CA GLU A 37 4.77 33.28 -24.07
C GLU A 37 3.62 32.30 -23.81
N ILE A 38 2.66 32.63 -22.93
CA ILE A 38 1.53 31.77 -22.62
C ILE A 38 0.47 31.87 -23.72
N ARG A 39 0.39 30.84 -24.58
CA ARG A 39 -0.51 30.79 -25.74
C ARG A 39 -1.61 29.74 -25.58
N GLN A 40 -1.35 28.69 -24.83
CA GLN A 40 -2.26 27.60 -24.54
C GLN A 40 -2.19 27.25 -23.04
N PRO A 41 -3.23 26.59 -22.47
CA PRO A 41 -3.31 26.34 -21.04
C PRO A 41 -2.12 25.59 -20.41
N GLY A 42 -1.37 24.80 -21.18
CA GLY A 42 -0.21 24.05 -20.69
C GLY A 42 1.14 24.75 -20.85
N ASP A 43 1.18 25.95 -21.43
CA ASP A 43 2.42 26.71 -21.55
C ASP A 43 2.82 27.27 -20.18
N ILE A 44 4.12 27.30 -19.92
CA ILE A 44 4.73 28.00 -18.78
C ILE A 44 5.86 28.89 -19.27
N ALA A 45 6.07 30.01 -18.58
CA ALA A 45 7.19 30.91 -18.78
C ALA A 45 7.68 31.40 -17.41
N GLY A 46 8.93 31.82 -17.34
CA GLY A 46 9.49 32.27 -16.07
C GLY A 46 10.93 32.68 -16.18
N GLU A 47 11.45 33.19 -15.07
CA GLU A 47 12.83 33.59 -14.91
C GLU A 47 13.29 33.45 -13.45
N ALA A 48 14.59 33.37 -13.24
CA ALA A 48 15.19 33.53 -11.92
C ALA A 48 16.22 34.67 -11.94
N LEU A 49 16.20 35.50 -10.90
CA LEU A 49 17.06 36.68 -10.77
C LEU A 49 17.79 36.61 -9.45
N ARG A 50 19.12 36.67 -9.49
CA ARG A 50 19.93 36.63 -8.27
C ARG A 50 19.78 37.92 -7.47
N LEU A 51 19.43 37.79 -6.19
CA LEU A 51 19.29 38.87 -5.23
C LEU A 51 20.55 39.00 -4.37
N ALA A 52 20.64 40.12 -3.63
CA ALA A 52 21.67 40.31 -2.62
C ALA A 52 21.54 39.23 -1.51
N GLY A 53 22.68 38.75 -0.99
CA GLY A 53 22.68 37.74 0.09
C GLY A 53 22.46 36.30 -0.37
N GLY A 54 22.51 36.02 -1.69
CA GLY A 54 22.53 34.66 -2.25
C GLY A 54 21.16 34.05 -2.56
N ALA A 55 20.07 34.77 -2.30
CA ALA A 55 18.72 34.35 -2.69
C ALA A 55 18.44 34.62 -4.19
N HIS A 56 17.36 34.05 -4.71
CA HIS A 56 16.86 34.28 -6.07
C HIS A 56 15.39 34.70 -6.03
N ALA A 57 15.01 35.68 -6.85
CA ALA A 57 13.61 35.95 -7.18
C ALA A 57 13.24 35.11 -8.41
N VAL A 58 12.31 34.18 -8.25
CA VAL A 58 11.80 33.29 -9.28
C VAL A 58 10.39 33.75 -9.65
N THR A 59 10.20 34.15 -10.90
CA THR A 59 8.90 34.55 -11.43
C THR A 59 8.39 33.48 -12.35
N VAL A 60 7.16 33.02 -12.14
CA VAL A 60 6.49 31.99 -12.93
C VAL A 60 5.18 32.54 -13.48
N VAL A 61 4.94 32.30 -14.77
CA VAL A 61 3.72 32.69 -15.48
C VAL A 61 3.12 31.45 -16.11
N ALA A 62 1.83 31.21 -15.87
CA ALA A 62 1.10 30.09 -16.43
C ALA A 62 -0.41 30.40 -16.44
N ALA A 63 -1.22 29.47 -16.97
CA ALA A 63 -2.67 29.56 -16.83
C ALA A 63 -3.07 29.44 -15.35
N ASP A 64 -3.97 30.31 -14.90
CA ASP A 64 -4.52 30.22 -13.54
C ASP A 64 -5.55 29.09 -13.46
N VAL A 65 -5.13 27.97 -12.87
CA VAL A 65 -5.95 26.77 -12.69
C VAL A 65 -5.80 26.25 -11.25
N PRO A 66 -6.84 25.61 -10.69
CA PRO A 66 -6.74 25.04 -9.35
C PRO A 66 -5.53 24.11 -9.20
N GLY A 67 -4.74 24.31 -8.15
CA GLY A 67 -3.52 23.53 -7.87
C GLY A 67 -2.25 24.01 -8.57
N ALA A 68 -2.30 25.05 -9.40
CA ALA A 68 -1.09 25.59 -10.04
C ALA A 68 -0.02 26.03 -9.03
N LEU A 69 -0.43 26.75 -7.98
CA LEU A 69 0.45 27.17 -6.88
C LEU A 69 1.12 25.99 -6.18
N SER A 70 0.37 24.91 -5.89
CA SER A 70 0.94 23.75 -5.23
C SER A 70 2.01 23.11 -6.12
N LEU A 71 1.78 22.98 -7.42
CA LEU A 71 2.80 22.45 -8.34
C LEU A 71 4.07 23.30 -8.35
N ILE A 72 3.96 24.63 -8.36
CA ILE A 72 5.12 25.54 -8.34
C ILE A 72 5.90 25.41 -7.03
N ALA A 73 5.22 25.52 -5.89
CA ALA A 73 5.85 25.39 -4.58
C ALA A 73 6.48 24.00 -4.37
N GLY A 74 5.81 22.96 -4.84
CA GLY A 74 6.30 21.59 -4.78
C GLY A 74 7.50 21.35 -5.68
N ALA A 75 7.55 21.94 -6.88
CA ALA A 75 8.72 21.84 -7.76
C ALA A 75 9.95 22.51 -7.13
N LEU A 76 9.79 23.71 -6.55
CA LEU A 76 10.86 24.39 -5.82
C LEU A 76 11.39 23.51 -4.68
N THR A 77 10.49 22.92 -3.89
CA THR A 77 10.84 21.99 -2.79
C THR A 77 11.54 20.72 -3.30
N ALA A 78 11.05 20.13 -4.39
CA ALA A 78 11.61 18.92 -5.01
C ALA A 78 13.03 19.12 -5.56
N HIS A 79 13.39 20.37 -5.90
CA HIS A 79 14.71 20.74 -6.37
C HIS A 79 15.59 21.38 -5.28
N GLY A 80 15.15 21.34 -4.01
CA GLY A 80 15.94 21.75 -2.86
C GLY A 80 16.05 23.27 -2.67
N PHE A 81 15.06 24.02 -3.16
CA PHE A 81 14.91 25.45 -2.91
C PHE A 81 13.88 25.69 -1.80
N ASP A 82 14.31 26.39 -0.75
CA ASP A 82 13.44 26.84 0.34
C ASP A 82 12.81 28.18 -0.04
N ILE A 83 11.50 28.32 0.15
CA ILE A 83 10.74 29.54 -0.18
C ILE A 83 10.76 30.47 1.02
N GLU A 84 11.25 31.70 0.87
CA GLU A 84 11.25 32.73 1.92
C GLU A 84 9.99 33.62 1.83
N THR A 85 9.58 34.01 0.61
CA THR A 85 8.36 34.81 0.40
C THR A 85 7.70 34.46 -0.92
N GLY A 86 6.38 34.59 -1.00
CA GLY A 86 5.61 34.42 -2.24
C GLY A 86 4.58 35.53 -2.42
N ASP A 87 4.73 36.31 -3.48
CA ASP A 87 3.73 37.27 -3.95
C ASP A 87 2.97 36.65 -5.11
N LEU A 88 1.66 36.43 -4.94
CA LEU A 88 0.83 35.66 -5.88
C LEU A 88 -0.14 36.61 -6.58
N PHE A 89 -0.10 36.63 -7.91
CA PHE A 89 -0.85 37.60 -8.70
C PHE A 89 -1.68 36.94 -9.78
N MET A 90 -2.93 37.38 -9.93
CA MET A 90 -3.83 36.96 -11.01
C MET A 90 -3.96 38.08 -12.04
N VAL A 91 -3.54 37.82 -13.28
CA VAL A 91 -3.61 38.74 -14.41
C VAL A 91 -4.73 38.31 -15.35
N ARG A 92 -5.65 39.23 -15.68
CA ARG A 92 -6.74 38.98 -16.62
C ARG A 92 -6.40 39.53 -18.00
N ARG A 93 -6.53 38.68 -19.02
CA ARG A 93 -6.44 39.11 -20.42
C ARG A 93 -7.73 39.80 -20.86
N PRO A 94 -7.62 40.84 -21.72
CA PRO A 94 -8.80 41.41 -22.37
C PRO A 94 -9.51 40.34 -23.21
N VAL A 95 -10.79 40.09 -22.94
CA VAL A 95 -11.57 39.16 -23.76
C VAL A 95 -11.89 39.85 -25.09
N ALA A 96 -11.34 39.34 -26.20
CA ALA A 96 -11.70 39.82 -27.53
C ALA A 96 -13.22 39.64 -27.75
N GLN A 97 -13.95 40.74 -27.89
CA GLN A 97 -15.37 40.71 -28.25
C GLN A 97 -15.52 40.00 -29.60
N ARG A 98 -16.05 38.78 -29.60
CA ARG A 98 -16.47 38.10 -30.82
C ARG A 98 -17.57 38.92 -31.48
N THR A 99 -17.22 39.70 -32.50
CA THR A 99 -18.19 40.29 -33.42
C THR A 99 -18.92 39.13 -34.12
N THR A 100 -20.17 38.91 -33.76
CA THR A 100 -21.06 38.02 -34.50
C THR A 100 -21.26 38.58 -35.91
N PRO A 101 -21.00 37.82 -36.99
CA PRO A 101 -21.35 38.27 -38.33
C PRO A 101 -22.87 38.30 -38.44
N ARG A 102 -23.42 39.50 -38.67
CA ARG A 102 -24.82 39.71 -39.06
C ARG A 102 -25.13 38.96 -40.36
N GLY A 103 -26.18 38.15 -40.32
CA GLY A 103 -27.15 37.97 -41.40
C GLY A 103 -26.63 37.46 -42.75
N GLY A 104 -26.67 36.14 -42.94
CA GLY A 104 -26.66 35.51 -44.26
C GLY A 104 -27.70 34.38 -44.31
N ARG A 105 -28.79 34.58 -45.07
CA ARG A 105 -29.82 33.56 -45.33
C ARG A 105 -29.18 32.36 -46.03
N PHE A 106 -29.17 31.18 -45.39
CA PHE A 106 -28.93 29.92 -46.07
C PHE A 106 -30.25 29.16 -46.24
N ALA A 107 -30.62 28.90 -47.48
CA ALA A 107 -31.73 28.04 -47.87
C ALA A 107 -31.34 26.55 -47.70
N PRO A 108 -32.30 25.63 -47.45
CA PRO A 108 -31.99 24.23 -47.21
C PRO A 108 -31.94 23.43 -48.52
N PRO A 109 -30.98 22.51 -48.73
CA PRO A 109 -31.15 21.43 -49.70
C PRO A 109 -31.73 20.18 -49.02
N ARG A 110 -32.68 19.57 -49.73
CA ARG A 110 -33.36 18.29 -49.44
C ARG A 110 -32.44 17.10 -49.74
N GLY A 111 -32.42 16.05 -48.91
CA GLY A 111 -31.85 14.75 -49.29
C GLY A 111 -31.73 13.68 -48.18
N ARG A 112 -32.65 12.70 -48.22
CA ARG A 112 -32.70 11.27 -47.75
C ARG A 112 -32.27 10.83 -46.32
N PRO A 113 -33.00 9.87 -45.71
CA PRO A 113 -32.77 9.38 -44.34
C PRO A 113 -31.90 8.11 -44.30
N GLY A 114 -30.98 8.03 -43.32
CA GLY A 114 -30.31 6.78 -42.94
C GLY A 114 -28.95 7.01 -42.25
N THR A 115 -28.76 6.36 -41.09
CA THR A 115 -27.58 6.30 -40.20
C THR A 115 -27.16 7.57 -39.41
N PRO A 116 -26.97 7.47 -38.07
CA PRO A 116 -26.50 8.60 -37.26
C PRO A 116 -24.99 8.78 -37.49
N ALA A 117 -24.64 9.66 -38.43
CA ALA A 117 -23.27 10.14 -38.55
C ALA A 117 -22.95 10.99 -37.31
N ALA A 118 -21.92 10.60 -36.57
CA ALA A 118 -21.34 11.41 -35.51
C ALA A 118 -21.08 12.82 -36.05
N ARG A 119 -21.71 13.82 -35.44
CA ARG A 119 -21.34 15.22 -35.66
C ARG A 119 -19.85 15.34 -35.37
N PRO A 120 -19.01 15.81 -36.31
CA PRO A 120 -17.66 16.20 -35.94
C PRO A 120 -17.80 17.32 -34.91
N MET A 121 -17.36 17.05 -33.68
CA MET A 121 -17.11 18.10 -32.70
C MET A 121 -16.22 19.14 -33.40
N PRO A 122 -16.60 20.43 -33.41
CA PRO A 122 -15.70 21.44 -33.95
C PRO A 122 -14.41 21.36 -33.13
N SER A 123 -13.28 21.28 -33.82
CA SER A 123 -11.96 21.39 -33.20
C SER A 123 -11.97 22.70 -32.39
N ARG A 124 -11.93 22.58 -31.06
CA ARG A 124 -11.63 23.72 -30.18
C ARG A 124 -10.20 24.14 -30.52
N GLY A 125 -10.02 25.10 -31.42
CA GLY A 125 -8.77 25.85 -31.46
C GLY A 125 -8.56 26.38 -30.04
N ALA A 126 -7.45 25.99 -29.40
CA ALA A 126 -7.15 26.37 -28.03
C ALA A 126 -7.13 27.91 -27.96
N SER A 127 -8.18 28.49 -27.39
CA SER A 127 -8.19 29.91 -27.07
C SER A 127 -7.16 30.14 -25.97
N GLN A 128 -6.43 31.25 -26.05
CA GLN A 128 -5.52 31.65 -24.99
C GLN A 128 -6.24 31.68 -23.64
N PRO A 129 -5.57 31.26 -22.55
CA PRO A 129 -6.16 31.33 -21.20
C PRO A 129 -6.50 32.78 -20.84
N ALA A 130 -7.71 32.98 -20.32
CA ALA A 130 -8.23 34.30 -19.98
C ALA A 130 -7.67 34.84 -18.65
N GLU A 131 -7.33 33.94 -17.73
CA GLU A 131 -6.74 34.24 -16.43
C GLU A 131 -5.37 33.57 -16.36
N LEU A 132 -4.37 34.34 -15.92
CA LEU A 132 -2.98 33.90 -15.78
C LEU A 132 -2.54 34.13 -14.36
N LEU A 133 -1.74 33.21 -13.83
CA LEU A 133 -0.92 33.48 -12.65
C LEU A 133 0.36 34.19 -13.08
N LEU A 134 0.83 35.10 -12.24
CA LEU A 134 2.13 35.76 -12.32
C LEU A 134 2.70 35.67 -10.90
N ASP A 135 3.23 34.52 -10.54
CA ASP A 135 3.65 34.26 -9.16
C ASP A 135 5.14 34.53 -9.01
N ARG A 136 5.50 35.23 -7.93
CA ARG A 136 6.88 35.62 -7.64
C ARG A 136 7.30 35.05 -6.30
N PHE A 137 8.34 34.22 -6.29
CA PHE A 137 8.91 33.60 -5.11
C PHE A 137 10.31 34.13 -4.85
N VAL A 138 10.62 34.45 -3.60
CA VAL A 138 12.01 34.60 -3.17
C VAL A 138 12.43 33.28 -2.57
N VAL A 139 13.48 32.68 -3.13
CA VAL A 139 13.94 31.34 -2.75
C VAL A 139 15.43 31.33 -2.44
N ARG A 140 15.84 30.39 -1.59
CA ARG A 140 17.23 30.11 -1.28
C ARG A 140 17.49 28.63 -1.53
N GLY A 141 18.53 28.33 -2.30
CA GLY A 141 18.92 26.96 -2.61
C GLY A 141 20.26 26.59 -2.01
N THR A 142 20.47 25.29 -1.79
CA THR A 142 21.79 24.73 -1.47
C THR A 142 22.60 24.37 -2.73
N ALA A 143 21.96 24.42 -3.91
CA ALA A 143 22.57 24.13 -5.20
C ALA A 143 23.07 25.41 -5.90
N ASP A 144 24.18 25.31 -6.64
CA ASP A 144 24.70 26.37 -7.53
C ASP A 144 23.86 26.56 -8.82
N ALA A 145 22.76 25.81 -8.95
CA ALA A 145 21.90 25.82 -10.13
C ALA A 145 20.94 27.00 -10.14
N ASP A 146 20.64 27.52 -11.34
CA ASP A 146 19.55 28.49 -11.53
C ASP A 146 18.20 27.83 -11.17
N PRO A 147 17.42 28.41 -10.25
CA PRO A 147 16.18 27.78 -9.79
C PRO A 147 15.15 27.57 -10.88
N TRP A 148 15.03 28.49 -11.84
CA TRP A 148 14.06 28.36 -12.91
C TRP A 148 14.45 27.24 -13.88
N ASP A 149 15.72 27.19 -14.28
CA ASP A 149 16.22 26.13 -15.15
C ASP A 149 16.10 24.74 -14.49
N ALA A 150 16.26 24.66 -13.16
CA ALA A 150 16.08 23.43 -12.41
C ALA A 150 14.63 22.93 -12.42
N ILE A 151 13.65 23.80 -12.09
CA ILE A 151 12.25 23.38 -11.94
C ILE A 151 11.46 23.31 -13.26
N ARG A 152 11.89 24.05 -14.30
CA ARG A 152 11.14 24.20 -15.55
C ARG A 152 10.76 22.88 -16.23
N PRO A 153 11.63 21.86 -16.34
CA PRO A 153 11.27 20.60 -17.01
C PRO A 153 10.09 19.88 -16.34
N ASP A 154 10.10 19.82 -15.01
CA ASP A 154 9.06 19.15 -14.23
C ASP A 154 7.76 19.97 -14.23
N LEU A 155 7.86 21.29 -14.08
CA LEU A 155 6.69 22.17 -14.18
C LEU A 155 6.04 22.12 -15.56
N GLN A 156 6.82 22.14 -16.64
CA GLN A 156 6.28 22.08 -18.00
C GLN A 156 5.50 20.79 -18.20
N ARG A 157 6.01 19.67 -17.68
CA ARG A 157 5.33 18.37 -17.75
C ARG A 157 4.05 18.36 -16.90
N ALA A 158 4.10 18.91 -15.69
CA ALA A 158 2.94 19.00 -14.80
C ALA A 158 1.81 19.87 -15.41
N PHE A 159 2.12 21.05 -15.95
CA PHE A 159 1.13 21.91 -16.61
C PHE A 159 0.60 21.31 -17.92
N THR A 160 1.40 20.52 -18.63
CA THR A 160 0.93 19.75 -19.80
C THR A 160 -0.13 18.71 -19.39
N LEU A 161 0.11 17.99 -18.29
CA LEU A 161 -0.85 17.03 -17.74
C LEU A 161 -2.13 17.73 -17.27
N LEU A 162 -2.02 18.85 -16.55
CA LEU A 162 -3.17 19.67 -16.17
C LEU A 162 -4.01 20.13 -17.37
N ALA A 163 -3.35 20.62 -18.43
CA ALA A 163 -4.04 21.05 -19.64
C ALA A 163 -4.75 19.89 -20.37
N ALA A 164 -4.26 18.66 -20.21
CA ALA A 164 -4.90 17.44 -20.69
C ALA A 164 -6.02 16.93 -19.76
N GLY A 165 -6.24 17.57 -18.61
CA GLY A 165 -7.22 17.16 -17.60
C GLY A 165 -6.71 16.13 -16.60
N ASP A 166 -5.41 15.81 -16.60
CA ASP A 166 -4.77 14.86 -15.70
C ASP A 166 -4.11 15.57 -14.50
N ALA A 167 -4.94 16.11 -13.60
CA ALA A 167 -4.46 16.78 -12.40
C ALA A 167 -3.76 15.82 -11.42
N GLU A 168 -4.20 14.57 -11.36
CA GLU A 168 -3.62 13.55 -10.48
C GLU A 168 -2.20 13.16 -10.94
N GLY A 169 -2.00 12.99 -12.26
CA GLY A 169 -0.68 12.76 -12.83
C GLY A 169 0.28 13.94 -12.60
N ALA A 170 -0.22 15.18 -12.73
CA ALA A 170 0.57 16.38 -12.44
C ALA A 170 1.05 16.44 -10.99
N GLN A 171 0.15 16.21 -10.03
CA GLN A 171 0.49 16.17 -8.60
C GLN A 171 1.45 15.02 -8.28
N THR A 172 1.21 13.85 -8.85
CA THR A 172 2.07 12.67 -8.65
C THR A 172 3.50 13.00 -9.03
N LEU A 173 3.73 13.57 -10.20
CA LEU A 173 5.06 13.93 -10.67
C LEU A 173 5.83 14.82 -9.66
N ILE A 174 5.15 15.84 -9.09
CA ILE A 174 5.77 16.76 -8.13
C ILE A 174 6.01 16.09 -6.77
N ILE A 175 5.02 15.35 -6.25
CA ILE A 175 5.14 14.64 -4.98
C ILE A 175 6.27 13.61 -5.00
N GLU A 176 6.47 12.96 -6.14
CA GLU A 176 7.60 12.05 -6.34
C GLU A 176 8.96 12.76 -6.24
N GLY A 177 9.04 14.01 -6.67
CA GLY A 177 10.22 14.85 -6.49
C GLY A 177 10.44 15.22 -5.03
N ILE A 178 9.39 15.66 -4.32
CA ILE A 178 9.46 16.01 -2.89
C ILE A 178 9.90 14.79 -2.05
N GLY A 179 9.37 13.60 -2.35
CA GLY A 179 9.75 12.36 -1.66
C GLY A 179 11.25 12.04 -1.72
N ARG A 180 11.97 12.51 -2.76
CA ARG A 180 13.42 12.30 -2.93
C ARG A 180 14.26 13.25 -2.07
N THR A 181 13.74 14.43 -1.76
CA THR A 181 14.47 15.41 -0.95
C THR A 181 14.23 15.22 0.55
N LEU A 182 13.24 14.41 0.93
CA LEU A 182 12.94 14.12 2.32
C LEU A 182 13.99 13.20 2.95
N PRO A 183 14.66 13.63 4.04
CA PRO A 183 15.62 12.78 4.73
C PRO A 183 14.94 11.53 5.29
N ARG A 184 15.74 10.49 5.55
CA ARG A 184 15.27 9.35 6.34
C ARG A 184 15.20 9.78 7.81
N GLY A 185 14.04 9.61 8.44
CA GLY A 185 13.92 9.80 9.89
C GLY A 185 14.49 8.58 10.62
N GLU A 186 15.41 8.80 11.55
CA GLU A 186 16.07 7.71 12.29
C GLU A 186 15.26 7.21 13.51
N THR A 187 14.13 7.85 13.88
CA THR A 187 13.37 7.40 15.05
C THR A 187 11.91 7.90 15.07
N PRO A 188 10.92 7.04 15.36
CA PRO A 188 9.56 7.46 15.71
C PRO A 188 9.45 8.12 17.10
N ALA A 189 10.58 8.37 17.78
CA ALA A 189 10.61 8.93 19.14
C ALA A 189 10.60 10.46 19.20
N ARG A 190 10.41 11.15 18.06
CA ARG A 190 10.21 12.59 18.07
C ARG A 190 8.71 12.82 18.28
N ALA A 191 8.33 13.24 19.48
CA ALA A 191 6.97 13.69 19.74
C ALA A 191 6.60 14.73 18.68
N ILE A 192 5.45 14.57 18.03
CA ILE A 192 4.91 15.53 17.08
C ILE A 192 4.88 16.89 17.77
N GLU A 193 5.62 17.85 17.23
CA GLU A 193 5.71 19.16 17.84
C GLU A 193 4.35 19.87 17.71
N PRO A 194 3.83 20.49 18.79
CA PRO A 194 2.53 21.14 18.75
C PRO A 194 2.51 22.27 17.73
N VAL A 195 1.49 22.27 16.87
CA VAL A 195 1.30 23.27 15.82
C VAL A 195 0.49 24.43 16.38
N ALA A 196 1.03 25.64 16.28
CA ALA A 196 0.30 26.85 16.67
C ALA A 196 -0.35 27.48 15.43
N ILE A 197 -1.68 27.63 15.45
CA ILE A 197 -2.43 28.25 14.35
C ILE A 197 -3.26 29.42 14.88
N GLU A 198 -2.89 30.61 14.42
CA GLU A 198 -3.62 31.84 14.65
C GLU A 198 -4.38 32.24 13.39
N ILE A 199 -5.64 32.62 13.55
CA ILE A 199 -6.50 33.09 12.46
C ILE A 199 -6.94 34.50 12.83
N ASP A 200 -6.47 35.48 12.07
CA ASP A 200 -6.76 36.90 12.26
C ASP A 200 -7.65 37.42 11.12
N THR A 201 -8.87 37.80 11.47
CA THR A 201 -9.85 38.41 10.55
C THR A 201 -9.91 39.93 10.70
N THR A 202 -8.95 40.56 11.37
CA THR A 202 -8.98 41.99 11.72
C THR A 202 -7.77 42.78 11.21
N SER A 203 -6.59 42.17 11.13
CA SER A 203 -5.35 42.86 10.72
C SER A 203 -5.33 43.38 9.29
N ASP A 204 -6.04 42.71 8.39
CA ASP A 204 -6.11 43.05 6.97
C ASP A 204 -7.58 43.28 6.58
N PRO A 205 -7.93 44.36 5.88
CA PRO A 205 -9.33 44.64 5.54
C PRO A 205 -9.90 43.68 4.49
N ASP A 206 -9.06 43.14 3.61
CA ASP A 206 -9.47 42.44 2.38
C ASP A 206 -9.21 40.93 2.43
N ALA A 207 -8.35 40.48 3.35
CA ALA A 207 -8.01 39.07 3.51
C ALA A 207 -8.11 38.61 4.98
N THR A 208 -8.20 37.29 5.15
CA THR A 208 -8.04 36.63 6.44
C THR A 208 -6.61 36.15 6.55
N VAL A 209 -5.94 36.44 7.66
CA VAL A 209 -4.53 36.11 7.85
C VAL A 209 -4.41 34.85 8.69
N LEU A 210 -3.87 33.80 8.09
CA LEU A 210 -3.52 32.56 8.77
C LEU A 210 -2.04 32.62 9.15
N THR A 211 -1.71 32.48 10.43
CA THR A 211 -0.33 32.30 10.89
C THR A 211 -0.16 30.89 11.42
N ILE A 212 0.78 30.14 10.84
CA ILE A 212 1.08 28.76 11.17
C ILE A 212 2.53 28.71 11.64
N ALA A 213 2.75 28.34 12.90
CA ALA A 213 4.08 28.19 13.46
C ALA A 213 4.36 26.72 13.85
N GLY A 214 5.57 26.25 13.56
CA GLY A 214 6.01 24.87 13.85
C GLY A 214 7.37 24.55 13.24
N VAL A 215 7.78 23.27 13.24
CA VAL A 215 9.03 22.82 12.61
C VAL A 215 8.98 23.01 11.10
N ASP A 216 10.04 23.55 10.49
CA ASP A 216 10.10 23.70 9.03
C ASP A 216 10.18 22.32 8.36
N GLU A 217 9.15 21.98 7.59
CA GLU A 217 8.93 20.64 7.04
C GLU A 217 8.76 20.69 5.52
N ARG A 218 9.58 19.91 4.81
CA ARG A 218 9.47 19.78 3.36
C ARG A 218 8.15 19.12 2.99
N GLY A 219 7.41 19.73 2.08
CA GLY A 219 6.13 19.23 1.59
C GLY A 219 4.90 19.83 2.28
N PHE A 220 5.04 20.50 3.43
CA PHE A 220 3.93 21.20 4.09
C PHE A 220 3.26 22.21 3.18
N LEU A 221 4.03 23.16 2.62
CA LEU A 221 3.48 24.20 1.76
C LEU A 221 2.79 23.63 0.51
N PHE A 222 3.33 22.55 -0.06
CA PHE A 222 2.74 21.85 -1.19
C PHE A 222 1.33 21.32 -0.85
N GLU A 223 1.21 20.52 0.21
CA GLU A 223 -0.07 19.95 0.60
C GLU A 223 -1.04 20.99 1.15
N PHE A 224 -0.53 21.97 1.89
CA PHE A 224 -1.36 23.03 2.43
C PHE A 224 -1.96 23.89 1.31
N ALA A 225 -1.16 24.30 0.32
CA ALA A 225 -1.68 25.00 -0.86
C ALA A 225 -2.68 24.16 -1.66
N ASN A 226 -2.44 22.84 -1.77
CA ASN A 226 -3.37 21.91 -2.42
C ASN A 226 -4.71 21.83 -1.67
N ALA A 227 -4.67 21.70 -0.35
CA ALA A 227 -5.86 21.63 0.50
C ALA A 227 -6.66 22.93 0.49
N LEU A 228 -6.00 24.09 0.50
CA LEU A 228 -6.67 25.39 0.36
C LEU A 228 -7.39 25.50 -1.00
N ALA A 229 -6.72 25.12 -2.09
CA ALA A 229 -7.34 25.13 -3.42
C ALA A 229 -8.61 24.25 -3.48
N MET A 230 -8.59 23.11 -2.78
CA MET A 230 -9.75 22.23 -2.67
C MET A 230 -10.91 22.84 -1.90
N LEU A 231 -10.62 23.51 -0.78
CA LEU A 231 -11.60 24.25 0.03
C LEU A 231 -12.15 25.51 -0.68
N GLN A 232 -11.74 25.75 -1.93
CA GLN A 232 -12.03 26.97 -2.70
C GLN A 232 -11.52 28.23 -2.00
N VAL A 233 -10.35 28.11 -1.36
CA VAL A 233 -9.61 29.18 -0.71
C VAL A 233 -8.40 29.54 -1.56
N SER A 234 -8.25 30.83 -1.85
CA SER A 234 -7.15 31.40 -2.63
C SER A 234 -6.14 32.07 -1.71
N ILE A 235 -4.85 31.88 -1.98
CA ILE A 235 -3.77 32.59 -1.30
C ILE A 235 -3.42 33.83 -2.12
N ARG A 236 -3.53 35.03 -1.53
CA ARG A 236 -3.11 36.30 -2.15
C ARG A 236 -1.65 36.62 -1.91
N ARG A 237 -1.13 36.21 -0.76
CA ARG A 237 0.24 36.44 -0.33
C ARG A 237 0.64 35.35 0.65
N ALA A 238 1.90 34.94 0.57
CA ALA A 238 2.53 34.05 1.52
C ALA A 238 3.85 34.65 2.00
N GLU A 239 4.12 34.56 3.29
CA GLU A 239 5.40 34.90 3.90
C GLU A 239 5.87 33.70 4.72
N VAL A 240 7.03 33.16 4.41
CA VAL A 240 7.56 31.92 5.01
C VAL A 240 8.86 32.27 5.70
N ARG A 241 8.84 32.31 7.03
CA ARG A 241 10.01 32.72 7.81
C ARG A 241 10.46 31.60 8.72
N THR A 242 11.63 31.04 8.45
CA THR A 242 12.26 30.08 9.36
C THR A 242 13.26 30.79 10.28
N VAL A 243 13.03 30.72 11.59
CA VAL A 243 13.91 31.27 12.65
C VAL A 243 14.24 30.13 13.61
N ASP A 244 15.54 29.86 13.81
CA ASP A 244 16.02 28.80 14.72
C ASP A 244 15.33 27.42 14.52
N ALA A 245 15.13 27.03 13.25
CA ALA A 245 14.44 25.81 12.78
C ALA A 245 12.90 25.77 12.97
N ALA A 246 12.30 26.83 13.50
CA ALA A 246 10.84 27.00 13.55
C ALA A 246 10.38 27.91 12.39
N SER A 247 9.53 27.39 11.52
CA SER A 247 8.83 28.18 10.51
C SER A 247 7.67 28.96 11.13
N HIS A 248 7.48 30.18 10.65
CA HIS A 248 6.39 31.09 10.95
C HIS A 248 5.79 31.53 9.62
N ASP A 249 4.82 30.76 9.16
CA ASP A 249 4.26 30.88 7.83
C ASP A 249 2.96 31.69 7.91
N ARG A 250 2.90 32.80 7.18
CA ARG A 250 1.72 33.67 7.11
C ARG A 250 1.09 33.60 5.73
N PHE A 251 -0.20 33.32 5.68
CA PHE A 251 -0.99 33.25 4.46
C PHE A 251 -2.15 34.24 4.53
N TRP A 252 -2.21 35.14 3.56
CA TRP A 252 -3.35 36.02 3.35
C TRP A 252 -4.30 35.30 2.42
N VAL A 253 -5.40 34.80 2.98
CA VAL A 253 -6.36 33.96 2.26
C VAL A 253 -7.68 34.67 2.03
N THR A 254 -8.29 34.37 0.89
CA THR A 254 -9.63 34.81 0.49
C THR A 254 -10.41 33.64 -0.07
N THR A 255 -11.70 33.81 -0.27
CA THR A 255 -12.45 32.95 -1.18
C THR A 255 -11.95 33.12 -2.62
N ARG A 256 -12.39 32.24 -3.52
CA ARG A 256 -12.07 32.31 -4.96
C ARG A 256 -12.57 33.58 -5.66
N ASP A 257 -13.66 34.18 -5.19
CA ASP A 257 -14.17 35.47 -5.68
C ASP A 257 -13.44 36.68 -5.07
N GLY A 258 -12.46 36.44 -4.20
CA GLY A 258 -11.64 37.47 -3.58
C GLY A 258 -12.28 38.12 -2.35
N SER A 259 -13.37 37.55 -1.84
CA SER A 259 -14.00 37.99 -0.59
C SER A 259 -13.29 37.41 0.63
N LYS A 260 -13.38 38.15 1.74
CA LYS A 260 -12.75 37.77 3.00
C LYS A 260 -13.45 36.58 3.65
N LEU A 261 -12.68 35.71 4.31
CA LEU A 261 -13.19 34.54 5.01
C LEU A 261 -13.49 34.89 6.47
N ASP A 262 -14.76 35.07 6.82
CA ASP A 262 -15.19 35.44 8.17
C ASP A 262 -16.17 34.44 8.83
N ASP A 263 -16.64 33.44 8.07
CA ASP A 263 -17.52 32.38 8.57
C ASP A 263 -16.82 31.46 9.60
N PRO A 264 -17.29 31.39 10.86
CA PRO A 264 -16.64 30.61 11.92
C PRO A 264 -16.51 29.11 11.60
N ALA A 265 -17.44 28.52 10.86
CA ALA A 265 -17.37 27.10 10.50
C ALA A 265 -16.21 26.84 9.53
N ARG A 266 -16.07 27.69 8.50
CA ARG A 266 -14.94 27.65 7.56
C ARG A 266 -13.59 27.93 8.21
N LEU A 267 -13.54 28.87 9.15
CA LEU A 267 -12.28 29.16 9.87
C LEU A 267 -11.81 27.97 10.71
N GLU A 268 -12.75 27.26 11.35
CA GLU A 268 -12.42 26.07 12.12
C GLU A 268 -12.00 24.90 11.22
N GLU A 269 -12.67 24.70 10.08
CA GLU A 269 -12.26 23.73 9.05
C GLU A 269 -10.82 23.99 8.56
N LEU A 270 -10.48 25.26 8.28
CA LEU A 270 -9.13 25.66 7.88
C LEU A 270 -8.10 25.39 8.97
N ARG A 271 -8.43 25.67 10.24
CA ARG A 271 -7.55 25.38 11.38
C ARG A 271 -7.24 23.90 11.46
N VAL A 272 -8.27 23.05 11.41
CA VAL A 272 -8.08 21.61 11.51
C VAL A 272 -7.24 21.08 10.35
N VAL A 273 -7.58 21.44 9.11
CA VAL A 273 -6.83 20.97 7.93
C VAL A 273 -5.36 21.36 8.01
N ALA A 274 -5.08 22.58 8.46
CA ALA A 274 -3.71 23.05 8.66
C ALA A 274 -2.97 22.25 9.76
N VAL A 275 -3.61 21.97 10.90
CA VAL A 275 -3.02 21.13 11.96
C VAL A 275 -2.73 19.72 11.44
N LEU A 276 -3.72 19.08 10.81
CA LEU A 276 -3.58 17.70 10.31
C LEU A 276 -2.47 17.57 9.26
N ILE A 277 -2.44 18.47 8.27
CA ILE A 277 -1.41 18.46 7.23
C ILE A 277 -0.04 18.65 7.87
N ARG A 278 0.10 19.61 8.79
CA ARG A 278 1.38 19.88 9.46
C ARG A 278 1.83 18.70 10.30
N GLN A 279 0.96 18.13 11.12
CA GLN A 279 1.32 16.97 11.94
C GLN A 279 1.68 15.74 11.07
N PHE A 280 0.97 15.54 9.96
CA PHE A 280 1.28 14.45 9.03
C PHE A 280 2.62 14.67 8.30
N THR A 281 2.94 15.89 7.90
CA THR A 281 4.20 16.19 7.20
C THR A 281 5.44 15.95 8.07
N GLN A 282 5.33 16.07 9.41
CA GLN A 282 6.43 15.72 10.33
C GLN A 282 6.77 14.21 10.30
N LEU A 283 5.79 13.38 9.93
CA LEU A 283 5.90 11.92 9.94
C LEU A 283 6.38 11.36 8.59
N LEU A 284 6.37 12.16 7.52
CA LEU A 284 6.84 11.73 6.20
C LEU A 284 8.27 11.17 6.18
N PRO A 285 9.25 11.67 6.96
CA PRO A 285 10.57 11.06 7.02
C PRO A 285 10.57 9.60 7.49
N LEU A 286 9.57 9.21 8.30
CA LEU A 286 9.39 7.85 8.82
C LEU A 286 8.68 6.94 7.80
N ALA A 287 7.96 7.52 6.85
CA ALA A 287 7.27 6.77 5.81
C ALA A 287 8.27 6.06 4.88
N PRO A 288 8.03 4.78 4.51
CA PRO A 288 8.95 4.08 3.62
C PRO A 288 8.96 4.59 2.17
N ASP A 289 7.81 5.05 1.65
CA ASP A 289 7.71 5.91 0.47
C ASP A 289 6.96 7.21 0.86
N PRO A 290 7.68 8.29 1.20
CA PRO A 290 7.06 9.54 1.62
C PRO A 290 6.16 10.15 0.56
N GLY A 291 6.52 10.01 -0.73
CA GLY A 291 5.68 10.51 -1.82
C GLY A 291 4.37 9.73 -1.93
N GLN A 292 4.39 8.42 -1.69
CA GLN A 292 3.17 7.63 -1.62
C GLN A 292 2.30 8.01 -0.42
N ALA A 293 2.92 8.13 0.77
CA ALA A 293 2.22 8.56 1.98
C ALA A 293 1.51 9.89 1.76
N LEU A 294 2.21 10.86 1.16
CA LEU A 294 1.70 12.18 0.88
C LEU A 294 0.51 12.16 -0.09
N ARG A 295 0.62 11.42 -1.19
CA ARG A 295 -0.49 11.27 -2.16
C ARG A 295 -1.76 10.68 -1.52
N GLN A 296 -1.60 9.62 -0.73
CA GLN A 296 -2.72 8.91 -0.14
C GLN A 296 -3.35 9.69 1.00
N PHE A 297 -2.54 10.37 1.82
CA PHE A 297 -3.03 11.30 2.83
C PHE A 297 -3.81 12.45 2.19
N GLY A 298 -3.28 13.02 1.09
CA GLY A 298 -4.01 14.00 0.30
C GLY A 298 -5.38 13.45 -0.12
N ALA A 299 -5.44 12.23 -0.68
CA ALA A 299 -6.70 11.57 -1.05
C ALA A 299 -7.66 11.35 0.13
N LEU A 300 -7.15 10.92 1.29
CA LEU A 300 -7.91 10.77 2.53
C LEU A 300 -8.55 12.09 2.96
N ALA A 301 -7.74 13.16 3.00
CA ALA A 301 -8.21 14.49 3.34
C ALA A 301 -9.31 14.95 2.37
N ARG A 302 -9.17 14.69 1.06
CA ARG A 302 -10.22 14.99 0.08
C ARG A 302 -11.54 14.31 0.38
N SER A 303 -11.48 13.01 0.65
CA SER A 303 -12.68 12.23 0.95
C SER A 303 -13.37 12.75 2.20
N MET A 304 -12.63 13.04 3.27
CA MET A 304 -13.22 13.58 4.50
C MET A 304 -13.88 14.94 4.29
N LEU A 305 -13.23 15.84 3.56
CA LEU A 305 -13.77 17.17 3.25
C LEU A 305 -15.00 17.10 2.33
N ALA A 306 -15.05 16.14 1.40
CA ALA A 306 -16.15 15.98 0.46
C ALA A 306 -17.43 15.39 1.10
N PHE A 307 -17.29 14.51 2.09
CA PHE A 307 -18.45 13.83 2.69
C PHE A 307 -19.14 14.63 3.80
N GLY A 308 -18.60 15.78 4.23
CA GLY A 308 -19.27 16.73 5.14
C GLY A 308 -19.67 16.17 6.53
N GLU A 309 -19.40 14.89 6.78
CA GLU A 309 -19.80 14.18 7.98
C GLU A 309 -18.56 13.90 8.84
N ARG A 310 -18.63 14.42 10.08
CA ARG A 310 -17.86 14.08 11.28
C ARG A 310 -16.60 14.91 11.54
N ARG A 311 -16.81 16.06 12.20
CA ARG A 311 -15.80 16.73 13.05
C ARG A 311 -15.13 15.75 14.03
N ASP A 312 -15.86 14.73 14.48
CA ASP A 312 -15.36 13.73 15.44
C ASP A 312 -14.27 12.85 14.82
N ALA A 313 -14.43 12.39 13.57
CA ALA A 313 -13.43 11.59 12.86
C ALA A 313 -12.13 12.37 12.63
N ILE A 314 -12.27 13.66 12.34
CA ILE A 314 -11.17 14.61 12.20
C ILE A 314 -10.43 14.84 13.53
N ALA A 315 -11.15 14.91 14.66
CA ALA A 315 -10.54 15.04 15.97
C ALA A 315 -9.83 13.75 16.41
N GLU A 316 -10.38 12.58 16.06
CA GLU A 316 -9.74 11.27 16.26
C GLU A 316 -8.46 11.12 15.42
N LEU A 317 -8.44 11.67 14.19
CA LEU A 317 -7.23 11.72 13.37
C LEU A 317 -6.11 12.56 13.98
N ALA A 318 -6.43 13.59 14.77
CA ALA A 318 -5.40 14.44 15.37
C ALA A 318 -4.63 13.74 16.52
N ASP A 319 -5.02 12.51 16.87
CA ASP A 319 -4.24 11.65 17.76
C ASP A 319 -2.90 11.26 17.11
N GLU A 320 -1.81 11.60 17.80
CA GLU A 320 -0.44 11.36 17.34
C GLU A 320 -0.17 9.91 16.94
N ARG A 321 -0.66 8.93 17.70
CA ARG A 321 -0.43 7.50 17.41
C ARG A 321 -1.24 7.04 16.18
N VAL A 322 -2.41 7.63 15.96
CA VAL A 322 -3.22 7.38 14.76
C VAL A 322 -2.50 7.95 13.54
N LEU A 323 -1.97 9.18 13.61
CA LEU A 323 -1.18 9.76 12.52
C LEU A 323 0.09 8.99 12.22
N GLU A 324 0.85 8.54 13.23
CA GLU A 324 2.02 7.69 13.04
C GLU A 324 1.66 6.40 12.29
N THR A 325 0.57 5.78 12.70
CA THR A 325 0.07 4.53 12.12
C THR A 325 -0.40 4.74 10.68
N LEU A 326 -1.07 5.86 10.41
CA LEU A 326 -1.46 6.27 9.06
C LEU A 326 -0.23 6.57 8.19
N ALA A 327 0.74 7.35 8.68
CA ALA A 327 1.95 7.67 7.91
C ALA A 327 2.72 6.40 7.52
N ALA A 328 2.84 5.43 8.44
CA ALA A 328 3.44 4.14 8.15
C ALA A 328 2.61 3.35 7.11
N ALA A 329 1.30 3.19 7.31
CA ALA A 329 0.44 2.42 6.41
C ALA A 329 0.37 3.03 5.00
N LEU A 330 0.15 4.34 4.93
CA LEU A 330 0.00 5.09 3.67
C LEU A 330 1.31 5.15 2.88
N GLY A 331 2.45 5.14 3.58
CA GLY A 331 3.78 5.08 2.96
C GLY A 331 4.20 3.68 2.52
N VAL A 332 3.49 2.63 2.93
CA VAL A 332 3.87 1.24 2.66
C VAL A 332 3.13 0.64 1.48
N SER A 333 1.84 0.87 1.29
CA SER A 333 1.13 0.25 0.17
C SER A 333 -0.12 1.00 -0.28
N ARG A 334 -0.19 1.25 -1.59
CA ARG A 334 -1.43 1.64 -2.29
C ARG A 334 -2.55 0.62 -2.09
N TYR A 335 -2.22 -0.66 -2.02
CA TYR A 335 -3.24 -1.70 -1.92
C TYR A 335 -3.86 -1.76 -0.55
N LEU A 336 -3.06 -1.61 0.50
CA LEU A 336 -3.59 -1.45 1.85
C LEU A 336 -4.43 -0.20 1.98
N TRP A 337 -4.05 0.88 1.29
CA TRP A 337 -4.88 2.07 1.19
C TRP A 337 -6.20 1.84 0.42
N GLU A 338 -6.19 1.08 -0.66
CA GLU A 338 -7.42 0.69 -1.36
C GLU A 338 -8.30 -0.21 -0.48
N ASP A 339 -7.71 -1.13 0.29
CA ASP A 339 -8.44 -1.94 1.27
C ASP A 339 -8.96 -1.08 2.42
N PHE A 340 -8.20 -0.08 2.86
CA PHE A 340 -8.58 0.95 3.82
C PHE A 340 -9.78 1.78 3.34
N LEU A 341 -9.82 2.17 2.06
CA LEU A 341 -10.95 2.88 1.45
C LEU A 341 -12.18 1.98 1.27
N ARG A 342 -11.98 0.67 1.08
CA ARG A 342 -13.07 -0.33 1.03
C ARG A 342 -13.66 -0.60 2.41
N PHE A 343 -12.84 -0.54 3.44
CA PHE A 343 -13.31 -0.45 4.82
C PHE A 343 -14.13 0.83 4.93
N GLN A 344 -15.46 0.68 5.04
CA GLN A 344 -16.32 1.82 5.32
C GLN A 344 -15.76 2.59 6.51
N HIS A 345 -15.73 3.92 6.43
CA HIS A 345 -15.14 4.81 7.44
C HIS A 345 -15.55 4.43 8.88
N GLU A 346 -16.76 3.88 9.08
CA GLU A 346 -17.30 3.44 10.37
C GLU A 346 -16.53 2.28 11.03
N ASN A 347 -15.87 1.42 10.26
CA ASN A 347 -15.14 0.27 10.76
C ASN A 347 -13.63 0.55 10.90
N LEU A 348 -13.16 1.62 10.28
CA LEU A 348 -11.75 1.95 10.17
C LEU A 348 -11.22 2.67 11.43
N PHE A 349 -11.91 3.74 11.83
CA PHE A 349 -11.52 4.55 12.99
C PHE A 349 -11.53 3.77 14.30
N PRO A 350 -12.50 2.88 14.58
CA PRO A 350 -12.44 2.03 15.77
C PRO A 350 -11.18 1.17 15.81
N VAL A 351 -10.71 0.63 14.69
CA VAL A 351 -9.46 -0.16 14.65
C VAL A 351 -8.24 0.72 14.95
N LEU A 352 -8.18 1.92 14.36
CA LEU A 352 -7.07 2.86 14.56
C LEU A 352 -7.01 3.43 15.99
N THR A 353 -8.17 3.61 16.62
CA THR A 353 -8.31 4.25 17.93
C THR A 353 -8.34 3.26 19.10
N ASP A 354 -8.59 1.96 18.84
CA ASP A 354 -8.54 0.89 19.85
C ASP A 354 -7.09 0.55 20.23
N ARG A 355 -6.55 1.37 21.14
CA ARG A 355 -5.14 1.29 21.58
C ARG A 355 -4.77 -0.09 22.14
N PRO A 356 -5.55 -0.69 23.07
CA PRO A 356 -5.23 -2.03 23.56
C PRO A 356 -5.16 -3.09 22.45
N ALA A 357 -6.09 -3.06 21.49
CA ALA A 357 -6.11 -4.02 20.38
C ALA A 357 -4.95 -3.82 19.38
N MET A 358 -4.39 -2.61 19.31
CA MET A 358 -3.24 -2.28 18.45
C MET A 358 -1.90 -2.60 19.11
N ASP A 359 -1.81 -2.55 20.44
CA ASP A 359 -0.55 -2.79 21.16
C ASP A 359 -0.29 -4.29 21.43
N ALA A 360 -1.31 -5.17 21.42
CA ALA A 360 -1.14 -6.60 21.75
C ALA A 360 -1.82 -7.58 20.77
N GLY A 361 -1.24 -8.78 20.65
CA GLY A 361 -1.81 -9.93 19.92
C GLY A 361 -3.10 -10.41 20.56
N LYS A 362 -4.07 -10.82 19.75
CA LYS A 362 -5.29 -11.51 20.23
C LYS A 362 -5.05 -13.01 20.24
N GLN A 363 -5.41 -13.66 21.33
CA GLN A 363 -5.43 -15.13 21.42
C GLN A 363 -6.63 -15.70 20.67
N VAL A 364 -6.57 -16.99 20.32
CA VAL A 364 -7.61 -17.70 19.58
C VAL A 364 -8.97 -17.59 20.27
N GLU A 365 -9.00 -17.71 21.60
CA GLU A 365 -10.22 -17.61 22.41
C GLU A 365 -10.87 -16.23 22.29
N GLN A 366 -10.07 -15.16 22.29
CA GLN A 366 -10.55 -13.79 22.14
C GLN A 366 -11.12 -13.56 20.73
N LEU A 367 -10.44 -14.05 19.69
CA LEU A 367 -10.93 -13.99 18.31
C LEU A 367 -12.28 -14.71 18.16
N GLN A 368 -12.43 -15.89 18.78
CA GLN A 368 -13.70 -16.64 18.78
C GLN A 368 -14.81 -15.91 19.55
N GLU A 369 -14.49 -15.25 20.66
CA GLU A 369 -15.45 -14.42 21.42
C GLU A 369 -15.94 -13.24 20.60
N GLU A 370 -15.02 -12.51 19.96
CA GLU A 370 -15.36 -11.37 19.13
C GLU A 370 -16.15 -11.76 17.88
N LEU A 371 -15.81 -12.87 17.22
CA LEU A 371 -16.58 -13.38 16.07
C LEU A 371 -18.02 -13.73 16.48
N ARG A 372 -18.21 -14.35 17.66
CA ARG A 372 -19.54 -14.63 18.20
C ARG A 372 -20.31 -13.35 18.57
N ALA A 373 -19.61 -12.31 19.00
CA ALA A 373 -20.20 -11.02 19.35
C ALA A 373 -20.51 -10.16 18.11
N ALA A 374 -19.85 -10.42 16.97
CA ALA A 374 -19.98 -9.62 15.76
C ALA A 374 -21.39 -9.70 15.12
N GLY A 375 -22.10 -10.81 15.30
CA GLY A 375 -23.43 -10.98 14.71
C GLY A 375 -23.87 -12.43 14.56
N PRO A 376 -24.94 -12.67 13.77
CA PRO A 376 -25.36 -14.03 13.43
C PRO A 376 -24.25 -14.79 12.66
N PRO A 377 -24.20 -16.13 12.77
CA PRO A 377 -23.17 -16.93 12.11
C PRO A 377 -23.50 -17.14 10.63
N ASP A 378 -23.37 -16.08 9.84
CA ASP A 378 -23.50 -16.05 8.39
C ASP A 378 -22.20 -15.64 7.70
N VAL A 379 -22.20 -15.77 6.37
CA VAL A 379 -21.03 -15.54 5.50
C VAL A 379 -20.59 -14.07 5.55
N ASP A 380 -21.53 -13.12 5.58
CA ASP A 380 -21.20 -11.70 5.58
C ASP A 380 -20.55 -11.28 6.90
N THR A 381 -21.08 -11.75 8.03
CA THR A 381 -20.53 -11.50 9.36
C THR A 381 -19.13 -12.11 9.50
N LEU A 382 -18.93 -13.34 9.03
CA LEU A 382 -17.62 -14.00 9.05
C LEU A 382 -16.57 -13.22 8.26
N ASN A 383 -16.91 -12.77 7.05
CA ASN A 383 -15.96 -12.06 6.20
C ASN A 383 -15.69 -10.63 6.70
N ALA A 384 -16.69 -9.94 7.23
CA ALA A 384 -16.50 -8.63 7.87
C ALA A 384 -15.55 -8.73 9.09
N PHE A 385 -15.72 -9.76 9.93
CA PHE A 385 -14.80 -10.03 11.04
C PHE A 385 -13.38 -10.35 10.54
N LYS A 386 -13.26 -11.29 9.59
CA LYS A 386 -11.99 -11.70 8.99
C LYS A 386 -11.22 -10.51 8.44
N ASP A 387 -11.86 -9.69 7.61
CA ASP A 387 -11.21 -8.55 6.96
C ASP A 387 -10.76 -7.51 8.00
N ARG A 388 -11.54 -7.32 9.08
CA ARG A 388 -11.21 -6.36 10.13
C ARG A 388 -9.98 -6.80 10.92
N GLU A 389 -9.94 -8.07 11.31
CA GLU A 389 -8.79 -8.62 12.04
C GLU A 389 -7.56 -8.75 11.15
N LEU A 390 -7.72 -9.11 9.87
CA LEU A 390 -6.63 -9.15 8.90
C LEU A 390 -5.99 -7.76 8.77
N PHE A 391 -6.81 -6.73 8.59
CA PHE A 391 -6.36 -5.34 8.52
C PHE A 391 -5.66 -4.89 9.81
N ARG A 392 -6.22 -5.22 10.99
CA ARG A 392 -5.60 -4.91 12.29
C ARG A 392 -4.21 -5.54 12.42
N ILE A 393 -4.08 -6.82 12.08
CA ILE A 393 -2.81 -7.57 12.19
C ILE A 393 -1.76 -6.98 11.23
N ASP A 394 -2.15 -6.72 9.98
CA ASP A 394 -1.29 -6.09 8.96
C ASP A 394 -0.79 -4.73 9.43
N LEU A 395 -1.68 -3.90 9.98
CA LEU A 395 -1.35 -2.56 10.46
C LEU A 395 -0.38 -2.58 11.65
N ARG A 396 -0.53 -3.54 12.58
CA ARG A 396 0.43 -3.74 13.68
C ARG A 396 1.82 -4.05 13.16
N HIS A 397 1.91 -4.91 12.16
CA HIS A 397 3.21 -5.30 11.61
C HIS A 397 3.89 -4.15 10.88
N ILE A 398 3.12 -3.41 10.06
CA ILE A 398 3.62 -2.27 9.29
C ILE A 398 4.09 -1.13 10.17
N SER A 399 3.37 -0.89 11.26
CA SER A 399 3.74 0.14 12.23
C SER A 399 4.82 -0.31 13.23
N GLY A 400 5.42 -1.49 13.04
CA GLY A 400 6.49 -2.00 13.88
C GLY A 400 6.07 -2.44 15.28
N ARG A 401 4.77 -2.59 15.54
CA ARG A 401 4.20 -3.01 16.85
C ARG A 401 4.23 -4.52 17.07
N THR A 402 4.45 -5.31 16.01
CA THR A 402 4.62 -6.76 16.11
C THR A 402 5.78 -7.25 15.26
N GLY A 403 6.57 -8.17 15.81
CA GLY A 403 7.66 -8.81 15.10
C GLY A 403 7.15 -9.72 13.98
N PHE A 404 8.04 -10.13 13.08
CA PHE A 404 7.67 -11.00 11.95
C PHE A 404 7.10 -12.36 12.40
N VAL A 405 7.66 -12.98 13.44
CA VAL A 405 7.19 -14.29 13.93
C VAL A 405 5.79 -14.17 14.55
N ASP A 406 5.59 -13.18 15.42
CA ASP A 406 4.29 -12.94 16.06
C ASP A 406 3.22 -12.57 15.02
N PHE A 407 3.56 -11.75 14.03
CA PHE A 407 2.69 -11.47 12.88
C PHE A 407 2.23 -12.75 12.17
N SER A 408 3.14 -13.67 11.87
CA SER A 408 2.80 -14.96 11.26
C SER A 408 1.89 -15.82 12.14
N HIS A 409 2.13 -15.83 13.46
CA HIS A 409 1.28 -16.54 14.41
C HIS A 409 -0.12 -15.95 14.48
N GLU A 410 -0.24 -14.62 14.61
CA GLU A 410 -1.54 -13.93 14.68
C GLU A 410 -2.39 -14.18 13.43
N LEU A 411 -1.78 -14.08 12.23
CA LEU A 411 -2.48 -14.41 11.00
C LEU A 411 -2.93 -15.88 10.97
N SER A 412 -2.08 -16.80 11.45
CA SER A 412 -2.40 -18.23 11.49
C SER A 412 -3.56 -18.50 12.45
N ASP A 413 -3.56 -17.87 13.62
CA ASP A 413 -4.64 -17.98 14.60
C ASP A 413 -5.97 -17.45 14.03
N LEU A 414 -5.93 -16.30 13.33
CA LEU A 414 -7.09 -15.79 12.60
C LEU A 414 -7.59 -16.79 11.54
N ALA A 415 -6.69 -17.35 10.73
CA ALA A 415 -7.03 -18.33 9.72
C ALA A 415 -7.65 -19.61 10.32
N GLU A 416 -7.14 -20.09 11.45
CA GLU A 416 -7.71 -21.24 12.16
C GLU A 416 -9.14 -20.96 12.66
N VAL A 417 -9.38 -19.79 13.24
CA VAL A 417 -10.72 -19.37 13.71
C VAL A 417 -11.70 -19.26 12.54
N VAL A 418 -11.30 -18.60 11.45
CA VAL A 418 -12.15 -18.40 10.27
C VAL A 418 -12.47 -19.72 9.58
N VAL A 419 -11.48 -20.59 9.36
CA VAL A 419 -11.69 -21.91 8.75
C VAL A 419 -12.57 -22.78 9.64
N GLY A 420 -12.37 -22.74 10.97
CA GLY A 420 -13.19 -23.46 11.94
C GLY A 420 -14.65 -23.01 11.91
N GLU A 421 -14.93 -21.71 11.88
CA GLU A 421 -16.30 -21.19 11.83
C GLU A 421 -16.96 -21.45 10.47
N ALA A 422 -16.25 -21.26 9.35
CA ALA A 422 -16.77 -21.57 8.02
C ALA A 422 -17.17 -23.06 7.90
N ALA A 423 -16.36 -23.95 8.46
CA ALA A 423 -16.64 -25.38 8.57
C ALA A 423 -17.89 -25.64 9.42
N ALA A 424 -18.01 -25.02 10.59
CA ALA A 424 -19.17 -25.18 11.47
C ALA A 424 -20.47 -24.65 10.84
N GLN A 425 -20.42 -23.51 10.13
CA GLN A 425 -21.55 -22.95 9.38
C GLN A 425 -22.00 -23.90 8.27
N THR A 426 -21.05 -24.40 7.48
CA THR A 426 -21.32 -25.32 6.39
C THR A 426 -21.90 -26.64 6.88
N GLU A 427 -21.33 -27.23 7.94
CA GLU A 427 -21.86 -28.46 8.54
C GLU A 427 -23.29 -28.27 9.04
N ARG A 428 -23.58 -27.15 9.73
CA ARG A 428 -24.95 -26.82 10.16
C ARG A 428 -25.92 -26.77 8.99
N ALA A 429 -25.55 -26.08 7.91
CA ALA A 429 -26.39 -25.94 6.72
C ALA A 429 -26.66 -27.30 6.05
N LEU A 430 -25.61 -28.12 5.85
CA LEU A 430 -25.75 -29.44 5.25
C LEU A 430 -26.55 -30.40 6.13
N ARG A 431 -26.37 -30.35 7.46
CA ARG A 431 -27.11 -31.20 8.40
C ARG A 431 -28.61 -30.94 8.40
N VAL A 432 -29.05 -29.71 8.15
CA VAL A 432 -30.48 -29.37 8.02
C VAL A 432 -31.12 -30.14 6.85
N ARG A 433 -30.40 -30.31 5.74
CA ARG A 433 -30.92 -30.95 4.53
C ARG A 433 -30.71 -32.47 4.52
N HIS A 434 -29.49 -32.91 4.82
CA HIS A 434 -29.06 -34.29 4.62
C HIS A 434 -28.96 -35.10 5.90
N GLY A 435 -29.09 -34.48 7.07
CA GLY A 435 -28.78 -35.11 8.36
C GLY A 435 -27.28 -35.19 8.63
N SER A 436 -26.89 -35.98 9.63
CA SER A 436 -25.50 -36.15 10.04
C SER A 436 -24.85 -37.32 9.28
N PRO A 437 -23.60 -37.20 8.82
CA PRO A 437 -22.90 -38.31 8.19
C PRO A 437 -22.66 -39.45 9.20
N ARG A 438 -22.97 -40.68 8.79
CA ARG A 438 -22.75 -41.90 9.59
C ARG A 438 -21.78 -42.82 8.87
N LEU A 439 -21.00 -43.58 9.63
CA LEU A 439 -20.25 -44.72 9.11
C LEU A 439 -21.21 -45.87 8.77
N THR A 440 -20.75 -46.85 7.99
CA THR A 440 -21.51 -48.09 7.75
C THR A 440 -21.92 -48.81 9.04
N SER A 441 -21.19 -48.60 10.14
CA SER A 441 -21.51 -49.13 11.47
C SER A 441 -22.66 -48.40 12.19
N GLY A 442 -23.13 -47.27 11.66
CA GLY A 442 -24.11 -46.38 12.30
C GLY A 442 -23.51 -45.36 13.28
N ALA A 443 -22.20 -45.41 13.55
CA ALA A 443 -21.52 -44.39 14.34
C ALA A 443 -21.44 -43.04 13.59
N PRO A 444 -21.33 -41.89 14.28
CA PRO A 444 -21.04 -40.60 13.62
C PRO A 444 -19.75 -40.69 12.79
N CYS A 445 -19.77 -40.21 11.55
CA CYS A 445 -18.57 -40.09 10.73
C CYS A 445 -17.88 -38.76 11.01
N ARG A 446 -16.66 -38.82 11.53
CA ARG A 446 -15.87 -37.63 11.90
C ARG A 446 -15.16 -37.04 10.69
N TRP A 447 -14.81 -35.75 10.78
CA TRP A 447 -14.00 -35.05 9.77
C TRP A 447 -12.95 -34.16 10.43
N THR A 448 -11.88 -33.84 9.69
CA THR A 448 -10.83 -32.92 10.10
C THR A 448 -10.30 -32.15 8.89
N ILE A 449 -9.84 -30.92 9.12
CA ILE A 449 -9.13 -30.12 8.13
C ILE A 449 -7.71 -29.94 8.66
N ALA A 450 -6.73 -30.26 7.82
CA ALA A 450 -5.32 -30.01 8.06
C ALA A 450 -4.80 -28.91 7.12
N ALA A 451 -3.93 -28.06 7.64
CA ALA A 451 -3.21 -27.08 6.85
C ALA A 451 -1.85 -27.63 6.39
N LEU A 452 -1.40 -27.22 5.21
CA LEU A 452 -0.09 -27.51 4.64
C LEU A 452 0.70 -26.21 4.43
N GLY A 453 1.94 -26.37 3.93
CA GLY A 453 2.90 -25.31 3.64
C GLY A 453 2.97 -24.24 4.72
N LYS A 454 2.78 -22.98 4.35
CA LYS A 454 2.97 -21.85 5.26
C LYS A 454 1.92 -21.79 6.37
N PHE A 455 0.67 -22.16 6.07
CA PHE A 455 -0.38 -22.18 7.10
C PHE A 455 -0.17 -23.33 8.09
N GLY A 456 0.23 -24.49 7.59
CA GLY A 456 0.62 -25.64 8.40
C GLY A 456 1.79 -25.33 9.34
N GLY A 457 2.80 -24.60 8.85
CA GLY A 457 3.94 -24.16 9.65
C GLY A 457 3.69 -23.01 10.62
N ARG A 458 2.51 -22.37 10.58
CA ARG A 458 2.21 -21.09 11.26
C ARG A 458 3.11 -19.95 10.81
N GLU A 459 3.40 -19.92 9.52
CA GLU A 459 4.31 -19.01 8.85
C GLU A 459 3.62 -18.36 7.65
N ILE A 460 2.36 -17.95 7.77
CA ILE A 460 1.74 -17.11 6.74
C ILE A 460 2.16 -15.65 6.93
N GLY A 461 2.11 -14.88 5.87
CA GLY A 461 2.37 -13.43 5.90
C GLY A 461 1.45 -12.71 4.93
N PHE A 462 1.76 -11.47 4.58
CA PHE A 462 1.01 -10.72 3.56
C PHE A 462 0.74 -11.56 2.32
N ALA A 463 -0.48 -11.43 1.79
CA ALA A 463 -0.94 -12.10 0.57
C ALA A 463 -0.56 -13.59 0.53
N SER A 464 -0.92 -14.34 1.57
CA SER A 464 -0.76 -15.79 1.61
C SER A 464 -2.10 -16.46 1.39
N ASP A 465 -2.08 -17.52 0.60
CA ASP A 465 -3.13 -18.53 0.48
C ASP A 465 -3.13 -19.46 1.71
N LEU A 466 -4.23 -20.21 1.85
CA LEU A 466 -4.42 -21.23 2.88
C LEU A 466 -4.47 -22.60 2.22
N GLU A 467 -3.36 -23.31 2.23
CA GLU A 467 -3.26 -24.67 1.70
C GLU A 467 -3.93 -25.66 2.67
N LEU A 468 -5.01 -26.31 2.24
CA LEU A 468 -5.84 -27.17 3.09
C LEU A 468 -6.05 -28.57 2.51
N LEU A 469 -6.17 -29.55 3.41
CA LEU A 469 -6.58 -30.92 3.13
C LEU A 469 -7.72 -31.32 4.08
N THR A 470 -8.86 -31.67 3.51
CA THR A 470 -10.02 -32.17 4.26
C THR A 470 -10.07 -33.69 4.23
N VAL A 471 -10.16 -34.30 5.42
CA VAL A 471 -10.21 -35.74 5.60
C VAL A 471 -11.43 -36.15 6.42
N TYR A 472 -12.14 -37.18 5.99
CA TYR A 472 -13.24 -37.79 6.73
C TYR A 472 -12.94 -39.24 7.12
N GLU A 473 -13.63 -39.73 8.15
CA GLU A 473 -13.29 -40.99 8.82
C GLU A 473 -13.54 -42.22 7.95
N GLY A 474 -14.61 -42.25 7.15
CA GLY A 474 -14.88 -43.43 6.33
C GLY A 474 -16.21 -43.42 5.60
N GLN A 475 -16.49 -44.57 4.98
CA GLN A 475 -17.66 -44.78 4.13
C GLN A 475 -18.95 -44.91 4.95
N GLY A 476 -20.07 -44.57 4.31
CA GLY A 476 -21.41 -44.59 4.88
C GLY A 476 -22.28 -43.53 4.23
N GLU A 477 -23.41 -43.21 4.86
CA GLU A 477 -24.41 -42.28 4.35
C GLU A 477 -24.90 -41.35 5.47
N THR A 478 -25.49 -40.23 5.09
CA THR A 478 -26.12 -39.32 6.05
C THR A 478 -27.47 -39.86 6.54
N ASP A 479 -27.87 -39.49 7.76
CA ASP A 479 -29.07 -40.03 8.44
C ASP A 479 -30.34 -39.17 8.34
N GLY A 480 -30.37 -38.21 7.40
CA GLY A 480 -31.49 -37.29 7.22
C GLY A 480 -32.55 -37.77 6.24
N THR A 481 -33.45 -36.86 5.86
CA THR A 481 -34.58 -37.14 4.96
C THR A 481 -34.16 -37.35 3.51
N GLU A 482 -33.04 -36.74 3.09
CA GLU A 482 -32.39 -36.92 1.79
C GLU A 482 -30.98 -37.51 2.01
N PRO A 483 -30.86 -38.83 2.27
CA PRO A 483 -29.57 -39.44 2.56
C PRO A 483 -28.67 -39.41 1.34
N ILE A 484 -27.40 -39.03 1.54
CA ILE A 484 -26.36 -39.03 0.52
C ILE A 484 -25.12 -39.76 1.03
N PRO A 485 -24.29 -40.33 0.14
CA PRO A 485 -23.01 -40.93 0.54
C PRO A 485 -22.10 -39.91 1.23
N ASN A 486 -21.33 -40.35 2.23
CA ASN A 486 -20.38 -39.49 2.94
C ASN A 486 -19.41 -38.77 1.98
N ALA A 487 -18.94 -39.44 0.92
CA ALA A 487 -18.07 -38.82 -0.08
C ALA A 487 -18.74 -37.60 -0.75
N ALA A 488 -20.03 -37.68 -1.10
CA ALA A 488 -20.78 -36.57 -1.67
C ALA A 488 -21.03 -35.46 -0.62
N TYR A 489 -21.37 -35.85 0.62
CA TYR A 489 -21.54 -34.90 1.72
C TYR A 489 -20.27 -34.07 1.97
N PHE A 490 -19.11 -34.72 2.03
CA PHE A 490 -17.85 -34.03 2.30
C PHE A 490 -17.31 -33.27 1.08
N GLU A 491 -17.67 -33.66 -0.14
CA GLU A 491 -17.44 -32.85 -1.34
C GLU A 491 -18.22 -31.53 -1.26
N ASP A 492 -19.51 -31.58 -0.92
CA ASP A 492 -20.35 -30.38 -0.73
C ASP A 492 -19.90 -29.55 0.48
N PHE A 493 -19.42 -30.20 1.53
CA PHE A 493 -18.84 -29.54 2.70
C PHE A 493 -17.62 -28.69 2.33
N VAL A 494 -16.66 -29.24 1.58
CA VAL A 494 -15.48 -28.47 1.18
C VAL A 494 -15.85 -27.31 0.25
N ARG A 495 -16.83 -27.51 -0.65
CA ARG A 495 -17.36 -26.42 -1.48
C ARG A 495 -18.00 -25.32 -0.64
N GLY A 496 -18.83 -25.68 0.34
CA GLY A 496 -19.46 -24.72 1.24
C GLY A 496 -18.44 -23.94 2.08
N VAL A 497 -17.38 -24.59 2.58
CA VAL A 497 -16.30 -23.91 3.30
C VAL A 497 -15.56 -22.91 2.41
N ARG A 498 -15.24 -23.32 1.18
CA ARG A 498 -14.62 -22.43 0.18
C ARG A 498 -15.53 -21.25 -0.14
N ASP A 499 -16.82 -21.50 -0.35
CA ASP A 499 -17.77 -20.47 -0.74
C ASP A 499 -18.11 -19.52 0.43
N ALA A 500 -17.93 -19.94 1.69
CA ALA A 500 -18.12 -19.12 2.88
C ALA A 500 -16.95 -18.16 3.18
N ILE A 501 -15.74 -18.42 2.66
CA ILE A 501 -14.55 -17.60 2.90
C ILE A 501 -14.24 -16.80 1.62
N HIS A 502 -14.53 -15.50 1.65
CA HIS A 502 -14.24 -14.62 0.53
C HIS A 502 -12.81 -14.08 0.63
N ALA A 503 -11.99 -14.39 -0.37
CA ALA A 503 -10.69 -13.77 -0.52
C ALA A 503 -10.88 -12.27 -0.86
N PRO A 504 -10.28 -11.32 -0.13
CA PRO A 504 -10.39 -9.89 -0.46
C PRO A 504 -9.86 -9.62 -1.88
N ARG A 505 -8.86 -10.41 -2.30
CA ARG A 505 -8.24 -10.42 -3.62
C ARG A 505 -7.66 -11.80 -3.90
N GLU A 506 -7.43 -12.09 -5.18
CA GLU A 506 -6.80 -13.33 -5.63
C GLU A 506 -5.45 -13.58 -4.91
N GLY A 507 -5.31 -14.78 -4.33
CA GLY A 507 -4.12 -15.23 -3.60
C GLY A 507 -3.97 -14.68 -2.18
N ILE A 508 -4.97 -13.97 -1.63
CA ILE A 508 -4.95 -13.47 -0.25
C ILE A 508 -6.05 -14.18 0.54
N PHE A 509 -5.69 -14.96 1.55
CA PHE A 509 -6.63 -15.75 2.35
C PHE A 509 -7.51 -16.70 1.49
N GLU A 510 -7.06 -16.99 0.27
CA GLU A 510 -7.73 -17.87 -0.67
C GLU A 510 -7.41 -19.32 -0.31
N LEU A 511 -8.42 -20.20 -0.34
CA LEU A 511 -8.22 -21.62 -0.06
C LEU A 511 -7.57 -22.31 -1.25
N ASP A 512 -6.38 -22.87 -1.04
CA ASP A 512 -5.71 -23.72 -2.01
C ASP A 512 -5.89 -25.20 -1.63
N LEU A 513 -6.56 -25.95 -2.50
CA LEU A 513 -6.89 -27.36 -2.28
C LEU A 513 -6.05 -28.30 -3.17
N ARG A 514 -5.01 -27.79 -3.85
CA ARG A 514 -4.24 -28.54 -4.85
C ARG A 514 -3.35 -29.63 -4.28
N LEU A 515 -2.97 -29.54 -3.01
CA LEU A 515 -2.09 -30.50 -2.34
C LEU A 515 -2.82 -31.76 -1.82
N ARG A 516 -4.08 -31.96 -2.20
CA ARG A 516 -4.84 -33.18 -1.88
C ARG A 516 -4.37 -34.36 -2.76
N PRO A 517 -4.56 -35.62 -2.30
CA PRO A 517 -4.25 -36.80 -3.12
C PRO A 517 -4.78 -36.70 -4.55
N HIS A 518 -3.92 -36.97 -5.54
CA HIS A 518 -4.22 -36.86 -6.98
C HIS A 518 -4.54 -35.43 -7.49
N GLY A 519 -4.37 -34.38 -6.68
CA GLY A 519 -4.43 -32.98 -7.08
C GLY A 519 -5.78 -32.52 -7.64
N ASP A 520 -5.74 -31.62 -8.63
CA ASP A 520 -6.91 -30.88 -9.12
C ASP A 520 -8.06 -31.71 -9.70
N ASN A 521 -7.77 -32.90 -10.22
CA ASN A 521 -8.75 -33.76 -10.88
C ASN A 521 -9.37 -34.81 -9.93
N SER A 522 -9.22 -34.61 -8.62
CA SER A 522 -9.68 -35.51 -7.58
C SER A 522 -10.79 -34.91 -6.71
N SER A 523 -11.42 -35.74 -5.88
CA SER A 523 -12.39 -35.27 -4.89
C SER A 523 -11.76 -34.25 -3.94
N LEU A 524 -12.55 -33.26 -3.54
CA LEU A 524 -12.15 -32.19 -2.63
C LEU A 524 -11.94 -32.69 -1.20
N ALA A 525 -12.50 -33.85 -0.84
CA ALA A 525 -12.34 -34.48 0.46
C ALA A 525 -11.96 -35.95 0.31
N ASN A 526 -11.08 -36.44 1.18
CA ASN A 526 -10.57 -37.82 1.11
C ASN A 526 -10.93 -38.59 2.39
N SER A 527 -11.23 -39.88 2.28
CA SER A 527 -11.33 -40.72 3.47
C SER A 527 -9.94 -40.97 4.05
N ILE A 528 -9.85 -41.24 5.34
CA ILE A 528 -8.57 -41.57 5.98
C ILE A 528 -7.92 -42.82 5.35
N ASP A 529 -8.73 -43.77 4.86
CA ASP A 529 -8.24 -44.96 4.17
C ASP A 529 -7.67 -44.64 2.78
N GLN A 530 -8.27 -43.69 2.05
CA GLN A 530 -7.71 -43.18 0.80
C GLN A 530 -6.36 -42.50 1.06
N CYS A 531 -6.26 -41.64 2.08
CA CYS A 531 -5.00 -41.05 2.50
C CYS A 531 -3.96 -42.12 2.87
N ARG A 532 -4.38 -43.20 3.55
CA ARG A 532 -3.49 -44.30 3.97
C ARG A 532 -2.92 -45.06 2.78
N ALA A 533 -3.74 -45.34 1.78
CA ALA A 533 -3.30 -46.02 0.57
C ALA A 533 -2.35 -45.12 -0.25
N TYR A 534 -2.73 -43.85 -0.42
CA TYR A 534 -1.98 -42.91 -1.25
C TYR A 534 -0.62 -42.53 -0.65
N TYR A 535 -0.58 -42.18 0.65
CA TYR A 535 0.64 -41.85 1.40
C TYR A 535 1.30 -43.09 2.02
N ALA A 536 1.22 -44.25 1.38
CA ALA A 536 2.04 -45.39 1.76
C ALA A 536 3.48 -45.21 1.22
N VAL A 537 4.48 -45.84 1.84
CA VAL A 537 5.88 -45.80 1.35
C VAL A 537 6.01 -46.31 -0.10
N ARG A 538 5.11 -47.21 -0.52
CA ARG A 538 4.98 -47.72 -1.91
C ARG A 538 3.70 -47.24 -2.59
N GLY A 539 3.09 -46.19 -2.06
CA GLY A 539 1.89 -45.56 -2.61
C GLY A 539 2.24 -44.69 -3.82
N GLU A 540 1.28 -43.86 -4.22
CA GLU A 540 1.36 -43.04 -5.44
C GLU A 540 1.97 -41.65 -5.18
N ALA A 541 2.09 -41.23 -3.92
CA ALA A 541 2.59 -39.92 -3.54
C ALA A 541 4.04 -39.69 -4.00
N MET A 542 4.27 -38.55 -4.65
CA MET A 542 5.57 -38.13 -5.16
C MET A 542 6.47 -37.53 -4.06
N GLN A 543 7.78 -37.42 -4.33
CA GLN A 543 8.74 -36.90 -3.34
C GLN A 543 8.48 -35.44 -2.96
N PHE A 544 7.99 -34.60 -3.88
CA PHE A 544 7.62 -33.23 -3.53
C PHE A 544 6.37 -33.18 -2.61
N GLU A 545 5.44 -34.13 -2.73
CA GLU A 545 4.30 -34.25 -1.81
C GLU A 545 4.78 -34.69 -0.43
N ARG A 546 5.76 -35.59 -0.37
CA ARG A 546 6.45 -35.96 0.88
C ARG A 546 7.09 -34.75 1.56
N MET A 547 7.71 -33.85 0.79
CA MET A 547 8.26 -32.57 1.30
C MET A 547 7.14 -31.65 1.83
N ALA A 548 6.06 -31.47 1.06
CA ALA A 548 4.93 -30.64 1.47
C ALA A 548 4.27 -31.14 2.76
N LEU A 549 4.16 -32.45 2.92
CA LEU A 549 3.57 -33.09 4.09
C LEU A 549 4.35 -32.87 5.39
N VAL A 550 5.63 -32.49 5.36
CA VAL A 550 6.38 -32.07 6.57
C VAL A 550 5.63 -30.98 7.33
N ARG A 551 4.87 -30.14 6.61
CA ARG A 551 4.12 -29.01 7.16
C ARG A 551 2.69 -29.34 7.55
N LEU A 552 2.20 -30.54 7.28
CA LEU A 552 0.81 -30.89 7.55
C LEU A 552 0.51 -30.77 9.04
N ARG A 553 -0.52 -30.01 9.44
CA ARG A 553 -0.94 -29.83 10.83
C ARG A 553 -2.46 -29.69 10.91
N ARG A 554 -3.10 -30.35 11.88
CA ARG A 554 -4.55 -30.20 12.11
C ARG A 554 -4.89 -28.75 12.49
N VAL A 555 -5.89 -28.17 11.82
CA VAL A 555 -6.41 -26.82 12.11
C VAL A 555 -7.89 -26.80 12.52
N ALA A 556 -8.72 -27.71 12.00
CA ALA A 556 -10.13 -27.79 12.38
C ALA A 556 -10.69 -29.22 12.42
N GLY A 557 -11.89 -29.38 12.99
CA GLY A 557 -12.60 -30.66 13.11
C GLY A 557 -12.10 -31.55 14.26
N ASP A 558 -12.36 -32.86 14.16
CA ASP A 558 -12.10 -33.84 15.22
C ASP A 558 -10.61 -34.00 15.52
N VAL A 559 -10.26 -33.84 16.81
CA VAL A 559 -8.88 -33.94 17.29
C VAL A 559 -8.33 -35.35 17.13
N GLY A 560 -9.15 -36.39 17.33
CA GLY A 560 -8.72 -37.79 17.23
C GLY A 560 -8.39 -38.20 15.80
N LEU A 561 -9.24 -37.83 14.85
CA LEU A 561 -9.00 -38.05 13.42
C LEU A 561 -7.79 -37.23 12.93
N GLY A 562 -7.65 -35.98 13.36
CA GLY A 562 -6.48 -35.15 13.06
C GLY A 562 -5.17 -35.80 13.53
N ARG A 563 -5.11 -36.31 14.77
CA ARG A 563 -3.93 -37.07 15.26
C ARG A 563 -3.66 -38.33 14.43
N THR A 564 -4.72 -39.00 13.95
CA THR A 564 -4.58 -40.17 13.09
C THR A 564 -3.97 -39.81 11.74
N LEU A 565 -4.38 -38.68 11.16
CA LEU A 565 -3.81 -38.14 9.92
C LEU A 565 -2.34 -37.71 10.11
N GLU A 566 -2.01 -37.04 11.21
CA GLU A 566 -0.64 -36.64 11.53
C GLU A 566 0.28 -37.86 11.77
N ALA A 567 -0.22 -38.91 12.41
CA ALA A 567 0.52 -40.16 12.57
C ALA A 567 0.76 -40.88 11.22
N LEU A 568 -0.21 -40.80 10.31
CA LEU A 568 -0.09 -41.33 8.95
C LEU A 568 0.93 -40.53 8.12
N ARG A 569 0.90 -39.20 8.21
CA ARG A 569 1.95 -38.32 7.69
C ARG A 569 3.31 -38.76 8.21
N ASP A 570 3.45 -38.92 9.53
CA ASP A 570 4.74 -39.30 10.12
C ASP A 570 5.26 -40.65 9.62
N ALA A 571 4.38 -41.65 9.52
CA ALA A 571 4.73 -42.97 9.03
C ALA A 571 5.18 -42.97 7.56
N PHE A 572 4.76 -41.99 6.77
CA PHE A 572 5.17 -41.81 5.38
C PHE A 572 6.44 -40.96 5.26
N VAL A 573 6.36 -39.72 5.75
CA VAL A 573 7.38 -38.68 5.63
C VAL A 573 8.68 -39.12 6.29
N TYR A 574 8.61 -39.64 7.50
CA TYR A 574 9.76 -40.03 8.31
C TYR A 574 9.97 -41.56 8.34
N SER A 575 9.58 -42.25 7.26
CA SER A 575 9.68 -43.72 7.14
C SER A 575 11.10 -44.28 7.12
N GLY A 576 12.13 -43.44 6.96
CA GLY A 576 13.50 -43.85 6.68
C GLY A 576 13.74 -44.30 5.23
N ALA A 577 12.71 -44.27 4.37
CA ALA A 577 12.89 -44.51 2.95
C ALA A 577 13.74 -43.39 2.33
N PRO A 578 14.70 -43.72 1.42
CA PRO A 578 15.55 -42.72 0.77
C PRO A 578 14.76 -41.60 0.10
N LEU A 579 15.34 -40.39 0.10
CA LEU A 579 14.81 -39.22 -0.60
C LEU A 579 15.57 -39.05 -1.92
N ASP A 580 14.84 -38.81 -3.02
CA ASP A 580 15.44 -38.53 -4.33
C ASP A 580 15.95 -37.08 -4.40
N ILE A 581 17.10 -36.83 -3.76
CA ILE A 581 17.75 -35.51 -3.74
C ILE A 581 18.06 -35.02 -5.17
N PRO A 582 18.63 -35.83 -6.08
CA PRO A 582 18.86 -35.40 -7.47
C PRO A 582 17.58 -34.97 -8.19
N GLY A 583 16.48 -35.72 -8.02
CA GLY A 583 15.18 -35.37 -8.58
C GLY A 583 14.62 -34.06 -8.02
N LEU A 584 14.78 -33.81 -6.72
CA LEU A 584 14.39 -32.55 -6.08
C LEU A 584 15.19 -31.35 -6.61
N LEU A 585 16.51 -31.51 -6.76
CA LEU A 585 17.38 -30.46 -7.33
C LEU A 585 16.99 -30.14 -8.78
N HIS A 586 16.74 -31.17 -9.59
CA HIS A 586 16.29 -30.98 -10.97
C HIS A 586 14.93 -30.27 -11.07
N MET A 587 13.97 -30.66 -10.23
CA MET A 587 12.67 -29.99 -10.13
C MET A 587 12.85 -28.51 -9.74
N ARG A 588 13.76 -28.23 -8.81
CA ARG A 588 14.06 -26.87 -8.33
C ARG A 588 14.70 -26.01 -9.42
N GLU A 589 15.62 -26.56 -10.22
CA GLU A 589 16.20 -25.88 -11.39
C GLU A 589 15.12 -25.53 -12.42
N ARG A 590 14.24 -26.49 -12.71
CA ARG A 590 13.10 -26.27 -13.61
C ARG A 590 12.15 -25.20 -13.09
N GLN A 591 11.80 -25.25 -11.80
CA GLN A 591 10.93 -24.26 -11.17
C GLN A 591 11.53 -22.85 -11.24
N ALA A 592 12.85 -22.71 -11.03
CA ALA A 592 13.53 -21.44 -11.21
C ALA A 592 13.46 -20.95 -12.67
N GLY A 593 13.64 -21.84 -13.65
CA GLY A 593 13.52 -21.49 -15.07
C GLY A 593 12.11 -21.10 -15.53
N GLU A 594 11.07 -21.62 -14.87
CA GLU A 594 9.66 -21.31 -15.18
C GLU A 594 9.16 -20.05 -14.47
N LEU A 595 9.59 -19.81 -13.22
CA LEU A 595 9.02 -18.76 -12.34
C LEU A 595 9.90 -17.50 -12.21
N VAL A 596 11.13 -17.51 -12.73
CA VAL A 596 12.04 -16.37 -12.67
C VAL A 596 12.27 -15.83 -14.09
N ALA A 597 11.93 -14.56 -14.29
CA ALA A 597 12.19 -13.91 -15.57
C ALA A 597 13.70 -13.80 -15.84
N GLU A 598 14.08 -13.94 -17.11
CA GLU A 598 15.49 -13.87 -17.53
C GLU A 598 16.12 -12.52 -17.12
N GLY A 599 17.33 -12.57 -16.57
CA GLY A 599 18.06 -11.38 -16.08
C GLY A 599 17.51 -10.76 -14.78
N SER A 600 16.46 -11.34 -14.19
CA SER A 600 15.88 -10.89 -12.93
C SER A 600 16.33 -11.77 -11.75
N ARG A 601 16.17 -11.26 -10.52
CA ARG A 601 16.42 -12.00 -9.28
C ARG A 601 15.15 -12.07 -8.46
N ASN A 602 14.73 -13.25 -8.05
CA ASN A 602 13.50 -13.49 -7.30
C ASN A 602 13.84 -13.93 -5.86
N ALA A 603 13.23 -13.31 -4.87
CA ALA A 603 13.51 -13.57 -3.46
C ALA A 603 13.09 -14.97 -2.99
N LYS A 604 12.19 -15.65 -3.71
CA LYS A 604 11.67 -16.98 -3.38
C LYS A 604 12.29 -18.10 -4.23
N HIS A 605 12.34 -17.92 -5.54
CA HIS A 605 12.61 -19.00 -6.50
C HIS A 605 14.01 -19.00 -7.12
N SER A 606 14.75 -17.88 -7.07
CA SER A 606 16.12 -17.85 -7.59
C SER A 606 17.09 -18.67 -6.74
N SER A 607 18.33 -18.89 -7.25
CA SER A 607 19.44 -19.41 -6.45
C SER A 607 19.61 -18.64 -5.15
N GLY A 608 19.55 -19.34 -4.02
CA GLY A 608 19.61 -18.73 -2.69
C GLY A 608 18.30 -18.09 -2.20
N GLY A 609 17.21 -18.24 -2.94
CA GLY A 609 15.89 -17.77 -2.52
C GLY A 609 15.29 -18.59 -1.39
N LEU A 610 14.13 -18.16 -0.89
CA LEU A 610 13.47 -18.78 0.28
C LEU A 610 13.27 -20.30 0.13
N VAL A 611 12.90 -20.76 -1.08
CA VAL A 611 12.63 -22.20 -1.34
C VAL A 611 13.87 -23.06 -1.06
N ASP A 612 15.07 -22.54 -1.28
CA ASP A 612 16.30 -23.30 -1.00
C ASP A 612 16.44 -23.63 0.47
N ILE A 613 16.12 -22.67 1.34
CA ILE A 613 16.16 -22.87 2.79
C ILE A 613 15.04 -23.84 3.20
N GLU A 614 13.82 -23.61 2.71
CA GLU A 614 12.66 -24.44 3.07
C GLU A 614 12.90 -25.91 2.70
N TYR A 615 13.37 -26.17 1.48
CA TYR A 615 13.64 -27.53 1.01
C TYR A 615 14.86 -28.15 1.72
N PHE A 616 15.88 -27.36 2.06
CA PHE A 616 17.05 -27.86 2.77
C PHE A 616 16.65 -28.34 4.17
N VAL A 617 15.92 -27.51 4.91
CA VAL A 617 15.42 -27.84 6.25
C VAL A 617 14.48 -29.05 6.18
N GLN A 618 13.51 -29.06 5.26
CA GLN A 618 12.59 -30.19 5.09
C GLN A 618 13.32 -31.49 4.73
N THR A 619 14.39 -31.43 3.92
CA THR A 619 15.23 -32.59 3.59
C THR A 619 15.88 -33.15 4.85
N LEU A 620 16.48 -32.29 5.67
CA LEU A 620 17.08 -32.70 6.94
C LEU A 620 16.03 -33.24 7.91
N GLN A 621 14.84 -32.63 7.99
CA GLN A 621 13.74 -33.15 8.80
C GLN A 621 13.31 -34.55 8.35
N ILE A 622 13.21 -34.82 7.06
CA ILE A 622 12.82 -36.14 6.54
C ILE A 622 13.86 -37.20 6.92
N VAL A 623 15.14 -36.88 6.78
CA VAL A 623 16.25 -37.81 7.08
C VAL A 623 16.37 -38.04 8.59
N ALA A 624 16.53 -36.96 9.37
CA ALA A 624 16.70 -37.01 10.82
C ALA A 624 15.43 -37.51 11.53
N GLY A 625 14.25 -37.11 11.04
CA GLY A 625 12.97 -37.43 11.65
C GLY A 625 12.67 -38.92 11.72
N ALA A 626 13.35 -39.76 10.94
CA ALA A 626 13.23 -41.21 11.05
C ALA A 626 13.64 -41.73 12.44
N THR A 627 14.67 -41.13 13.05
CA THR A 627 15.18 -41.50 14.38
C THR A 627 14.91 -40.44 15.46
N GLU A 628 14.71 -39.18 15.08
CA GLU A 628 14.54 -38.04 15.99
C GLU A 628 13.13 -37.43 15.90
N PRO A 629 12.17 -37.81 16.77
CA PRO A 629 10.82 -37.25 16.74
C PRO A 629 10.76 -35.74 17.00
N SER A 630 11.73 -35.16 17.70
CA SER A 630 11.79 -33.73 18.02
C SER A 630 11.87 -32.84 16.78
N VAL A 631 12.44 -33.33 15.66
CA VAL A 631 12.56 -32.54 14.43
C VAL A 631 11.27 -32.56 13.59
N ARG A 632 10.25 -33.34 13.96
CA ARG A 632 8.98 -33.50 13.23
C ARG A 632 8.00 -32.35 13.47
N THR A 633 8.51 -31.14 13.66
CA THR A 633 7.71 -29.92 13.80
C THR A 633 7.39 -29.32 12.44
N PRO A 634 6.16 -28.81 12.21
CA PRO A 634 5.82 -28.15 10.96
C PRO A 634 6.40 -26.73 10.85
N ASN A 635 6.91 -26.11 11.91
CA ASN A 635 7.48 -24.75 11.83
C ASN A 635 8.98 -24.80 11.44
N THR A 636 9.43 -23.92 10.51
CA THR A 636 10.81 -23.97 10.00
C THR A 636 11.83 -23.61 11.07
N LEU A 637 11.55 -22.56 11.84
CA LEU A 637 12.50 -22.06 12.84
C LEU A 637 12.64 -23.07 13.99
N ASP A 638 11.52 -23.66 14.43
CA ASP A 638 11.54 -24.74 15.41
C ASP A 638 12.30 -25.96 14.86
N ALA A 639 12.12 -26.29 13.58
CA ALA A 639 12.84 -27.39 12.94
C ALA A 639 14.35 -27.13 12.88
N ILE A 640 14.77 -25.91 12.54
CA ILE A 640 16.18 -25.52 12.54
C ILE A 640 16.77 -25.64 13.96
N ALA A 641 16.05 -25.17 14.98
CA ALA A 641 16.48 -25.30 16.37
C ALA A 641 16.62 -26.78 16.78
N ALA A 642 15.62 -27.61 16.51
CA ALA A 642 15.64 -29.03 16.84
C ALA A 642 16.76 -29.79 16.09
N LEU A 643 17.01 -29.45 14.82
CA LEU A 643 18.11 -30.02 14.03
C LEU A 643 19.48 -29.61 14.58
N ALA A 644 19.62 -28.40 15.12
CA ALA A 644 20.85 -27.96 15.79
C ALA A 644 21.08 -28.72 17.09
N GLU A 645 20.04 -28.85 17.92
CA GLU A 645 20.11 -29.54 19.22
C GLU A 645 20.46 -31.04 19.07
N THR A 646 20.00 -31.66 17.98
CA THR A 646 20.26 -33.06 17.65
C THR A 646 21.56 -33.27 16.86
N GLY A 647 22.28 -32.19 16.52
CA GLY A 647 23.58 -32.25 15.83
C GLY A 647 23.49 -32.55 14.33
N HIS A 648 22.31 -32.41 13.72
CA HIS A 648 22.11 -32.58 12.28
C HIS A 648 22.51 -31.35 11.44
N ILE A 649 22.70 -30.19 12.07
CA ILE A 649 23.36 -29.03 11.48
C ILE A 649 24.53 -28.55 12.35
N GLY A 650 25.58 -28.02 11.70
CA GLY A 650 26.75 -27.51 12.40
C GLY A 650 26.47 -26.19 13.14
N TYR A 651 27.37 -25.82 14.05
CA TYR A 651 27.26 -24.59 14.86
C TYR A 651 27.07 -23.33 14.00
N ASP A 652 27.83 -23.22 12.91
CA ASP A 652 27.75 -22.08 11.99
C ASP A 652 26.36 -21.96 11.34
N ASP A 653 25.77 -23.08 10.94
CA ASP A 653 24.45 -23.10 10.29
C ASP A 653 23.33 -22.87 11.30
N ALA A 654 23.49 -23.34 12.54
CA ALA A 654 22.53 -23.07 13.63
C ALA A 654 22.33 -21.56 13.88
N VAL A 655 23.33 -20.72 13.55
CA VAL A 655 23.23 -19.25 13.63
C VAL A 655 22.78 -18.64 12.29
N LYS A 656 23.40 -19.03 11.18
CA LYS A 656 23.18 -18.38 9.88
C LYS A 656 21.83 -18.74 9.25
N LEU A 657 21.32 -19.96 9.47
CA LEU A 657 20.11 -20.46 8.83
C LEU A 657 18.83 -19.77 9.33
N PRO A 658 18.59 -19.61 10.65
CA PRO A 658 17.46 -18.82 11.15
C PRO A 658 17.49 -17.37 10.66
N GLU A 659 18.68 -16.74 10.63
CA GLU A 659 18.85 -15.36 10.17
C GLU A 659 18.51 -15.22 8.68
N ALA A 660 19.04 -16.12 7.83
CA ALA A 660 18.80 -16.10 6.40
C ALA A 660 17.32 -16.36 6.08
N TYR A 661 16.70 -17.33 6.74
CA TYR A 661 15.27 -17.60 6.62
C TYR A 661 14.46 -16.35 6.99
N SER A 662 14.67 -15.81 8.20
CA SER A 662 13.92 -14.65 8.70
C SER A 662 14.13 -13.41 7.85
N PHE A 663 15.33 -13.22 7.29
CA PHE A 663 15.61 -12.14 6.35
C PHE A 663 14.82 -12.29 5.04
N LEU A 664 14.91 -13.45 4.38
CA LEU A 664 14.20 -13.69 3.11
C LEU A 664 12.68 -13.61 3.29
N ARG A 665 12.17 -14.07 4.42
CA ARG A 665 10.76 -13.94 4.80
C ARG A 665 10.33 -12.47 4.93
N ARG A 666 11.12 -11.63 5.61
CA ARG A 666 10.88 -10.18 5.70
C ARG A 666 10.98 -9.48 4.35
N LEU A 667 11.98 -9.85 3.53
CA LEU A 667 12.14 -9.33 2.17
C LEU A 667 10.91 -9.63 1.31
N ILE A 668 10.44 -10.88 1.31
CA ILE A 668 9.21 -11.28 0.59
C ILE A 668 8.00 -10.53 1.13
N GLY A 669 7.85 -10.42 2.45
CA GLY A 669 6.79 -9.64 3.08
C GLY A 669 6.77 -8.18 2.60
N ALA A 670 7.94 -7.53 2.60
CA ALA A 670 8.12 -6.17 2.12
C ALA A 670 7.75 -6.03 0.63
N LEU A 671 8.10 -6.98 -0.23
CA LEU A 671 7.69 -6.97 -1.64
C LEU A 671 6.18 -7.14 -1.80
N ARG A 672 5.60 -8.13 -1.11
CA ARG A 672 4.16 -8.46 -1.21
C ARG A 672 3.27 -7.34 -0.73
N VAL A 673 3.63 -6.65 0.36
CA VAL A 673 2.79 -5.58 0.89
C VAL A 673 2.61 -4.45 -0.12
N VAL A 674 3.66 -4.08 -0.89
CA VAL A 674 3.56 -3.08 -1.96
C VAL A 674 2.86 -3.60 -3.21
N ARG A 675 3.01 -4.89 -3.54
CA ARG A 675 2.48 -5.48 -4.76
C ARG A 675 1.03 -5.96 -4.64
N GLY A 676 0.54 -6.12 -3.41
CA GLY A 676 -0.83 -6.53 -3.12
C GLY A 676 -1.18 -7.93 -3.63
N ASN A 677 -0.18 -8.77 -3.92
CA ASN A 677 -0.35 -10.14 -4.37
C ASN A 677 0.91 -11.00 -4.11
N ALA A 678 0.79 -12.32 -4.30
CA ALA A 678 1.84 -13.29 -4.04
C ALA A 678 2.76 -13.60 -5.25
N ARG A 679 2.44 -13.10 -6.45
CA ARG A 679 2.99 -13.58 -7.72
C ARG A 679 4.36 -13.01 -8.03
N ASP A 680 4.50 -11.69 -7.98
CA ASP A 680 5.76 -11.04 -8.29
C ASP A 680 6.61 -10.89 -7.02
N LEU A 681 7.69 -11.64 -6.95
CA LEU A 681 8.71 -11.58 -5.88
C LEU A 681 10.09 -11.21 -6.43
N THR A 682 10.11 -10.55 -7.58
CA THR A 682 11.33 -10.01 -8.19
C THR A 682 11.91 -8.92 -7.29
N ILE A 683 13.20 -9.00 -6.99
CA ILE A 683 13.94 -7.98 -6.27
C ILE A 683 14.21 -6.84 -7.26
N PRO A 684 13.82 -5.60 -6.94
CA PRO A 684 14.05 -4.46 -7.84
C PRO A 684 15.55 -4.24 -8.09
N PRO A 685 15.94 -3.69 -9.25
CA PRO A 685 17.35 -3.40 -9.53
C PRO A 685 17.96 -2.44 -8.50
N VAL A 686 19.19 -2.71 -8.07
CA VAL A 686 19.95 -1.78 -7.21
C VAL A 686 20.09 -0.43 -7.92
N GLY A 687 19.91 0.67 -7.18
CA GLY A 687 19.88 2.02 -7.74
C GLY A 687 18.53 2.44 -8.35
N SER A 688 17.56 1.53 -8.47
CA SER A 688 16.18 1.90 -8.78
C SER A 688 15.49 2.51 -7.55
N ARG A 689 14.49 3.35 -7.81
CA ARG A 689 13.67 3.96 -6.76
C ARG A 689 12.90 2.94 -5.93
N GLU A 690 12.39 1.89 -6.57
CA GLU A 690 11.68 0.80 -5.86
C GLU A 690 12.60 0.10 -4.85
N PHE A 691 13.89 -0.04 -5.19
CA PHE A 691 14.89 -0.61 -4.29
C PHE A 691 15.24 0.33 -3.12
N GLU A 692 15.31 1.64 -3.37
CA GLU A 692 15.51 2.62 -2.30
C GLU A 692 14.38 2.53 -1.25
N TYR A 693 13.13 2.49 -1.69
CA TYR A 693 11.98 2.33 -0.78
C TYR A 693 11.91 0.94 -0.15
N LEU A 694 12.41 -0.10 -0.83
CA LEU A 694 12.57 -1.41 -0.22
C LEU A 694 13.56 -1.37 0.96
N SER A 695 14.67 -0.64 0.82
CA SER A 695 15.63 -0.46 1.92
C SER A 695 15.04 0.28 3.11
N ARG A 696 14.21 1.32 2.88
CA ARG A 696 13.47 2.01 3.95
C ARG A 696 12.49 1.08 4.66
N ARG A 697 11.69 0.29 3.92
CA ARG A 697 10.73 -0.69 4.47
C ARG A 697 11.40 -1.77 5.32
N LEU A 698 12.62 -2.16 4.98
CA LEU A 698 13.39 -3.17 5.71
C LEU A 698 14.31 -2.56 6.78
N PHE A 699 14.20 -1.26 7.04
CA PHE A 699 14.97 -0.53 8.05
C PHE A 699 16.49 -0.59 7.86
N TYR A 700 16.96 -0.61 6.60
CA TYR A 700 18.38 -0.49 6.26
C TYR A 700 18.75 0.97 6.08
N GLU A 701 19.88 1.40 6.66
CA GLU A 701 20.38 2.78 6.57
C GLU A 701 20.59 3.23 5.13
N THR A 702 21.19 2.36 4.30
CA THR A 702 21.47 2.64 2.88
C THR A 702 20.98 1.51 1.97
N PRO A 703 20.63 1.82 0.70
CA PRO A 703 20.35 0.79 -0.30
C PRO A 703 21.51 -0.21 -0.48
N GLU A 704 22.76 0.26 -0.41
CA GLU A 704 23.96 -0.58 -0.57
C GLU A 704 24.09 -1.61 0.56
N ALA A 705 23.73 -1.23 1.79
CA ALA A 705 23.68 -2.14 2.93
C ALA A 705 22.62 -3.23 2.74
N LEU A 706 21.43 -2.88 2.23
CA LEU A 706 20.41 -3.86 1.88
C LEU A 706 20.90 -4.80 0.77
N ALA A 707 21.50 -4.27 -0.30
CA ALA A 707 22.02 -5.07 -1.41
C ALA A 707 23.04 -6.11 -0.91
N THR A 708 23.98 -5.68 -0.07
CA THR A 708 24.97 -6.56 0.58
C THR A 708 24.29 -7.62 1.45
N ALA A 709 23.28 -7.24 2.24
CA ALA A 709 22.54 -8.20 3.06
C ALA A 709 21.81 -9.26 2.22
N ILE A 710 21.18 -8.85 1.10
CA ILE A 710 20.55 -9.78 0.15
C ILE A 710 21.60 -10.75 -0.40
N ASP A 711 22.74 -10.25 -0.87
CA ASP A 711 23.82 -11.07 -1.42
C ASP A 711 24.32 -12.09 -0.42
N VAL A 712 24.71 -11.65 0.77
CA VAL A 712 25.25 -12.54 1.82
C VAL A 712 24.26 -13.67 2.17
N ARG A 713 22.97 -13.34 2.32
CA ARG A 713 21.96 -14.35 2.72
C ARG A 713 21.63 -15.31 1.58
N MET A 714 21.52 -14.81 0.36
CA MET A 714 21.23 -15.67 -0.80
C MET A 714 22.44 -16.54 -1.18
N GLU A 715 23.66 -16.01 -1.13
CA GLU A 715 24.87 -16.82 -1.37
C GLU A 715 25.02 -17.94 -0.32
N TYR A 716 24.75 -17.62 0.95
CA TYR A 716 24.71 -18.62 2.01
C TYR A 716 23.66 -19.70 1.74
N ALA A 717 22.41 -19.32 1.44
CA ALA A 717 21.34 -20.27 1.15
C ALA A 717 21.65 -21.15 -0.07
N ALA A 718 22.23 -20.58 -1.12
CA ALA A 718 22.68 -21.33 -2.30
C ALA A 718 23.81 -22.32 -1.96
N SER A 719 24.64 -22.01 -0.95
CA SER A 719 25.74 -22.87 -0.53
C SER A 719 25.29 -24.13 0.21
N LEU A 720 24.13 -24.12 0.88
CA LEU A 720 23.62 -25.24 1.69
C LEU A 720 23.52 -26.53 0.88
N TRP A 721 23.03 -26.43 -0.35
CA TRP A 721 22.81 -27.58 -1.23
C TRP A 721 24.11 -28.21 -1.75
N ARG A 722 25.23 -27.48 -1.75
CA ARG A 722 26.54 -28.04 -2.12
C ARG A 722 27.12 -28.96 -1.04
N GLN A 723 26.57 -28.89 0.18
CA GLN A 723 27.08 -29.59 1.35
C GLN A 723 26.34 -30.91 1.61
N LEU A 724 25.20 -31.16 0.95
CA LEU A 724 24.48 -32.42 1.08
C LEU A 724 25.24 -33.52 0.31
N PRO A 725 25.51 -34.68 0.94
CA PRO A 725 26.08 -35.82 0.25
C PRO A 725 25.12 -36.26 -0.86
N VAL A 726 25.62 -36.36 -2.09
CA VAL A 726 24.87 -36.76 -3.28
C VAL A 726 24.85 -38.30 -3.43
N GLU A 727 25.34 -39.04 -2.43
CA GLU A 727 25.50 -40.51 -2.46
C GLU A 727 24.64 -41.22 -1.41
#